data_AF-A0A5B2VW76-F1
#
_entry.id   AF-A0A5B2VW76-F1
#
_cell.length_a   1.000
_cell.length_b   1.000
_cell.length_c   1.000
_cell.angle_alpha   90.00
_cell.angle_beta   90.00
_cell.angle_gamma   90.00
#
_symmetry.space_group_name_H-M   'P 1'
#
loop_
_entity.id
_entity.type
_entity.pdbx_description
1 polymer ?
#
loop_
_entity_poly.entity_id
_entity_poly.type
_entity_poly.pdbx_seq_one_letter_code
_entity_poly.pdbx_strand_id
1 'polypeptide(L)'
;MTGYSIHIGLNHLDEQHYPGVPTLRAAVNDAVFWRSYAEQQGYKALSLHDGEARADAVLQALAGCAGQMQPGDILLLTYAGHGGVMPNDKPAGFDNERNDQTWCLYDRQLLDDELYEAFEAFPEGARILVISDSCHSGTITRVADTDLSRLLGKGMAAAAGARGILSRQLSDEVQERTLEKNEDAYKAIQDKYRVKKQAAGVKAAVKLLAACQDDQETLDGANNGIFTEAFMSILPDPAYATANCEMLMAAVRNRYQFPVPNFFQYGGIIDAFDYGFPFAIDIPNAATVTGHRDPILFEPATRTVAAPEQWDTLALQTPAVLLTEIEGDLKGDFAGGTDVNILSHKKTPTGTALTLEVLSMPAELGWSAAHALQTQLAALHYTVSVEPLITVNPAQREKTSREGDANNPDYIQEWPPSLLQGKVGIGWHLDDAHSQLTKARDFVLAQNAEAHVRVGHIDTGYIQHTCLPVYLNREAARSFINGEDENPAIDLIESGQDGHGLGTITLLAGYKTDKAATFGEFEGYIGGVPFAEVIPMRVSESVVIFNSNNFCEAVDYAIEQECEVISMSMAGKPSKRMARAINRAYESGIVMVTAASNCWYKGPGALLPKCVMFPAAFERVIAATGAMYNHQPYDVNFLQQSRFNITTKYMQGSWGPASRMTRALAAYTPNTPWASTVHPFVRSGGGTSSATPQVAAAAAIWIAHHRDAMEAKGYYKKGQQWKKVEAVRYALYRSAAKEAAFPEWRKYYGNGILRAYDALQVGVPDEQELKKAPEAESSIWGITQLVSSFFANRQLFRANGPKPEPEALAHELLDLLYTDPQFYGLVSTIDLGNEAGIKALVEDAAFRQKVLQSPYASPYLKETMVA
;
A
#
# COMPACT_ATOMS: atom_id res chain seq x y z
N MET A 1 -24.84 19.13 -39.29
CA MET A 1 -23.49 19.70 -39.06
C MET A 1 -22.51 18.89 -39.89
N THR A 2 -21.26 19.34 -40.05
CA THR A 2 -20.22 18.57 -40.75
C THR A 2 -19.10 18.20 -39.78
N GLY A 3 -18.68 16.94 -39.81
CA GLY A 3 -17.47 16.47 -39.14
C GLY A 3 -16.31 16.40 -40.11
N TYR A 4 -15.18 16.98 -39.74
CA TYR A 4 -13.89 16.87 -40.45
C TYR A 4 -12.90 16.14 -39.55
N SER A 5 -12.03 15.30 -40.11
CA SER A 5 -11.00 14.67 -39.30
C SER A 5 -9.65 14.62 -40.00
N ILE A 6 -8.58 14.81 -39.23
CA ILE A 6 -7.19 14.75 -39.70
C ILE A 6 -6.46 13.76 -38.79
N HIS A 7 -5.91 12.71 -39.38
CA HIS A 7 -5.24 11.63 -38.66
C HIS A 7 -3.77 11.56 -39.06
N ILE A 8 -2.90 11.88 -38.10
CA ILE A 8 -1.46 12.00 -38.29
C ILE A 8 -0.77 10.85 -37.56
N GLY A 9 0.04 10.08 -38.27
CA GLY A 9 0.76 8.93 -37.70
C GLY A 9 2.18 8.84 -38.25
N LEU A 10 3.20 8.89 -37.40
CA LEU A 10 4.60 8.80 -37.82
C LEU A 10 5.32 7.66 -37.10
N ASN A 11 5.64 6.61 -37.85
CA ASN A 11 6.59 5.59 -37.44
C ASN A 11 8.03 6.02 -37.76
N HIS A 12 8.19 6.76 -38.86
CA HIS A 12 9.48 7.22 -39.38
C HIS A 12 9.55 8.75 -39.43
N LEU A 13 10.68 9.31 -39.02
CA LEU A 13 11.05 10.71 -39.21
C LEU A 13 12.25 10.82 -40.16
N ASP A 14 12.53 12.03 -40.67
CA ASP A 14 13.75 12.27 -41.46
C ASP A 14 15.00 12.16 -40.57
N GLU A 15 15.81 11.12 -40.79
CA GLU A 15 17.08 10.91 -40.07
C GLU A 15 18.08 12.04 -40.28
N GLN A 16 17.95 12.81 -41.38
CA GLN A 16 18.77 14.00 -41.56
C GLN A 16 18.38 15.09 -40.58
N HIS A 17 17.09 15.24 -40.28
CA HIS A 17 16.63 16.23 -39.32
C HIS A 17 16.74 15.77 -37.87
N TYR A 18 16.49 14.48 -37.62
CA TYR A 18 16.50 13.84 -36.30
C TYR A 18 17.55 12.71 -36.20
N PRO A 19 18.85 13.05 -36.03
CA PRO A 19 19.90 12.03 -36.03
C PRO A 19 19.75 11.05 -34.86
N GLY A 20 19.57 9.76 -35.16
CA GLY A 20 19.51 8.69 -34.16
C GLY A 20 18.16 8.51 -33.48
N VAL A 21 17.08 9.11 -34.01
CA VAL A 21 15.72 8.86 -33.51
C VAL A 21 15.32 7.39 -33.70
N PRO A 22 14.76 6.72 -32.68
CA PRO A 22 14.26 5.36 -32.84
C PRO A 22 13.02 5.35 -33.76
N THR A 23 12.86 4.27 -34.53
CA THR A 23 11.66 4.06 -35.36
C THR A 23 10.53 3.48 -34.50
N LEU A 24 9.35 4.11 -34.52
CA LEU A 24 8.14 3.58 -33.88
C LEU A 24 7.47 2.52 -34.78
N ARG A 25 6.52 1.77 -34.22
CA ARG A 25 5.85 0.64 -34.89
C ARG A 25 4.35 0.86 -35.02
N ALA A 26 3.74 1.55 -34.05
CA ALA A 26 2.30 1.57 -33.89
C ALA A 26 1.63 2.92 -34.25
N ALA A 27 2.38 4.00 -34.41
CA ALA A 27 1.81 5.34 -34.62
C ALA A 27 0.96 5.45 -35.91
N VAL A 28 1.40 4.82 -37.01
CA VAL A 28 0.59 4.77 -38.24
C VAL A 28 -0.69 3.93 -38.03
N ASN A 29 -0.61 2.84 -37.26
CA ASN A 29 -1.78 2.02 -36.96
C ASN A 29 -2.80 2.78 -36.10
N ASP A 30 -2.35 3.67 -35.21
CA ASP A 30 -3.22 4.53 -34.42
C ASP A 30 -3.98 5.51 -35.33
N ALA A 31 -3.28 6.17 -36.26
CA ALA A 31 -3.92 7.05 -37.23
C ALA A 31 -4.93 6.31 -38.12
N VAL A 32 -4.63 5.07 -38.53
CA VAL A 32 -5.53 4.20 -39.28
C VAL A 32 -6.77 3.83 -38.46
N PHE A 33 -6.60 3.49 -37.18
CA PHE A 33 -7.72 3.20 -36.27
C PHE A 33 -8.63 4.43 -36.13
N TRP A 34 -8.07 5.58 -35.78
CA TRP A 34 -8.84 6.80 -35.57
C TRP A 34 -9.56 7.26 -36.84
N ARG A 35 -8.94 7.10 -38.01
CA ARG A 35 -9.59 7.33 -39.31
C ARG A 35 -10.80 6.43 -39.50
N SER A 36 -10.63 5.12 -39.32
CA SER A 36 -11.71 4.15 -39.47
C SER A 36 -12.87 4.46 -38.51
N TYR A 37 -12.55 4.80 -37.27
CA TYR A 37 -13.54 5.21 -36.28
C TYR A 37 -14.27 6.50 -36.71
N ALA A 38 -13.54 7.52 -37.16
CA ALA A 38 -14.12 8.78 -37.61
C ALA A 38 -15.03 8.60 -38.84
N GLU A 39 -14.61 7.81 -39.84
CA GLU A 39 -15.43 7.50 -41.02
C GLU A 39 -16.74 6.78 -40.63
N GLN A 40 -16.69 5.88 -39.64
CA GLN A 40 -17.90 5.22 -39.09
C GLN A 40 -18.84 6.20 -38.39
N GLN A 41 -18.31 7.27 -37.79
CA GLN A 41 -19.10 8.35 -37.20
C GLN A 41 -19.56 9.41 -38.22
N GLY A 42 -19.20 9.27 -39.50
CA GLY A 42 -19.61 10.16 -40.59
C GLY A 42 -18.69 11.36 -40.85
N TYR A 43 -17.46 11.35 -40.33
CA TYR A 43 -16.48 12.40 -40.58
C TYR A 43 -15.90 12.31 -41.99
N LYS A 44 -15.54 13.48 -42.54
CA LYS A 44 -14.71 13.59 -43.75
C LYS A 44 -13.24 13.51 -43.35
N ALA A 45 -12.64 12.35 -43.53
CA ALA A 45 -11.30 12.07 -43.03
C ALA A 45 -10.17 12.36 -44.04
N LEU A 46 -9.08 12.91 -43.52
CA LEU A 46 -7.78 13.05 -44.15
C LEU A 46 -6.74 12.30 -43.29
N SER A 47 -5.75 11.67 -43.93
CA SER A 47 -4.64 11.03 -43.24
C SER A 47 -3.31 11.55 -43.78
N LEU A 48 -2.33 11.72 -42.90
CA LEU A 48 -0.96 12.05 -43.23
C LEU A 48 -0.05 11.08 -42.48
N HIS A 49 0.70 10.25 -43.19
CA HIS A 49 1.56 9.23 -42.58
C HIS A 49 3.03 9.42 -42.97
N ASP A 50 3.94 9.18 -42.01
CA ASP A 50 5.40 9.21 -42.22
C ASP A 50 5.83 10.41 -43.09
N GLY A 51 6.44 10.16 -44.25
CA GLY A 51 6.95 11.20 -45.18
C GLY A 51 5.90 12.22 -45.67
N GLU A 52 4.61 11.92 -45.57
CA GLU A 52 3.52 12.85 -45.91
C GLU A 52 3.16 13.78 -44.74
N ALA A 53 3.44 13.37 -43.50
CA ALA A 53 3.15 14.11 -42.28
C ALA A 53 4.22 15.17 -42.00
N ARG A 54 4.32 16.15 -42.91
CA ARG A 54 5.22 17.31 -42.81
C ARG A 54 4.53 18.49 -42.14
N ALA A 55 5.30 19.38 -41.52
CA ALA A 55 4.74 20.51 -40.78
C ALA A 55 3.90 21.46 -41.63
N ASP A 56 4.33 21.73 -42.87
CA ASP A 56 3.57 22.54 -43.82
C ASP A 56 2.27 21.85 -44.24
N ALA A 57 2.30 20.53 -44.49
CA ALA A 57 1.13 19.73 -44.86
C ALA A 57 0.08 19.71 -43.75
N VAL A 58 0.50 19.54 -42.49
CA VAL A 58 -0.39 19.56 -41.32
C VAL A 58 -1.04 20.94 -41.15
N LEU A 59 -0.26 22.01 -41.20
CA LEU A 59 -0.78 23.38 -41.07
C LEU A 59 -1.71 23.75 -42.24
N GLN A 60 -1.41 23.33 -43.46
CA GLN A 60 -2.29 23.52 -44.61
C GLN A 60 -3.62 22.75 -44.48
N ALA A 61 -3.59 21.53 -43.95
CA ALA A 61 -4.80 20.76 -43.68
C ALA A 61 -5.70 21.44 -42.63
N LEU A 62 -5.09 21.95 -41.55
CA LEU A 62 -5.80 22.72 -40.52
C LEU A 62 -6.41 24.00 -41.09
N ALA A 63 -5.63 24.78 -41.86
CA ALA A 63 -6.13 25.99 -42.51
C ALA A 63 -7.26 25.69 -43.51
N GLY A 64 -7.17 24.58 -44.24
CA GLY A 64 -8.21 24.11 -45.14
C GLY A 64 -9.51 23.76 -44.42
N CYS A 65 -9.43 23.17 -43.22
CA CYS A 65 -10.60 22.91 -42.37
C CYS A 65 -11.18 24.21 -41.81
N ALA A 66 -10.34 25.08 -41.25
CA ALA A 66 -10.75 26.37 -40.69
C ALA A 66 -11.49 27.24 -41.73
N GLY A 67 -11.04 27.25 -42.99
CA GLY A 67 -11.68 27.99 -44.08
C GLY A 67 -13.01 27.42 -44.57
N GLN A 68 -13.33 26.16 -44.23
CA GLN A 68 -14.57 25.48 -44.65
C GLN A 68 -15.61 25.39 -43.53
N MET A 69 -15.15 25.18 -42.29
CA MET A 69 -16.01 24.93 -41.14
C MET A 69 -16.91 26.13 -40.83
N GLN A 70 -18.14 25.83 -40.41
CA GLN A 70 -19.11 26.80 -39.91
C GLN A 70 -19.36 26.59 -38.41
N PRO A 71 -19.94 27.57 -37.69
CA PRO A 71 -20.39 27.36 -36.32
C PRO A 71 -21.29 26.10 -36.21
N GLY A 72 -20.99 25.24 -35.25
CA GLY A 72 -21.62 23.94 -35.06
C GLY A 72 -20.90 22.75 -35.70
N ASP A 73 -19.92 22.97 -36.58
CA ASP A 73 -19.09 21.88 -37.12
C ASP A 73 -18.05 21.39 -36.09
N ILE A 74 -17.45 20.22 -36.36
CA ILE A 74 -16.41 19.63 -35.50
C ILE A 74 -15.19 19.17 -36.31
N LEU A 75 -14.01 19.43 -35.77
CA LEU A 75 -12.75 18.83 -36.20
C LEU A 75 -12.32 17.77 -35.18
N LEU A 76 -12.06 16.54 -35.64
CA LEU A 76 -11.31 15.53 -34.90
C LEU A 76 -9.86 15.49 -35.41
N LEU A 77 -8.92 15.99 -34.62
CA LEU A 77 -7.49 15.96 -34.92
C LEU A 77 -6.82 14.88 -34.08
N THR A 78 -6.17 13.90 -34.72
CA THR A 78 -5.44 12.86 -34.00
C THR A 78 -3.97 12.86 -34.39
N TYR A 79 -3.09 12.81 -33.41
CA TYR A 79 -1.64 12.70 -33.60
C TYR A 79 -1.10 11.49 -32.84
N ALA A 80 -0.33 10.67 -33.52
CA ALA A 80 0.48 9.60 -32.94
C ALA A 80 1.89 9.68 -33.53
N GLY A 81 2.90 9.76 -32.67
CA GLY A 81 4.28 9.95 -33.11
C GLY A 81 5.16 10.46 -31.97
N HIS A 82 6.39 10.82 -32.31
CA HIS A 82 7.34 11.33 -31.33
C HIS A 82 6.96 12.74 -30.85
N GLY A 83 7.02 12.99 -29.54
CA GLY A 83 7.00 14.36 -29.00
C GLY A 83 8.38 14.82 -28.56
N GLY A 84 8.62 16.11 -28.73
CA GLY A 84 9.85 16.80 -28.32
C GLY A 84 9.54 18.05 -27.49
N VAL A 85 10.60 18.76 -27.11
CA VAL A 85 10.50 20.07 -26.43
C VAL A 85 11.57 21.05 -26.88
N MET A 86 11.26 22.34 -26.78
CA MET A 86 12.24 23.41 -26.98
C MET A 86 12.33 24.30 -25.75
N PRO A 87 13.51 24.88 -25.44
CA PRO A 87 13.61 25.90 -24.39
C PRO A 87 12.65 27.07 -24.67
N ASN A 88 11.83 27.44 -23.70
CA ASN A 88 10.88 28.55 -23.85
C ASN A 88 11.60 29.89 -23.68
N ASP A 89 11.60 30.72 -24.72
CA ASP A 89 12.24 32.05 -24.76
C ASP A 89 11.26 33.20 -24.43
N LYS A 90 10.02 32.89 -24.02
CA LYS A 90 8.99 33.87 -23.67
C LYS A 90 9.30 34.61 -22.36
N PRO A 91 9.09 35.93 -22.30
CA PRO A 91 9.22 36.69 -21.05
C PRO A 91 8.16 36.31 -20.01
N ALA A 92 8.48 36.51 -18.73
CA ALA A 92 7.54 36.29 -17.63
C ALA A 92 6.20 37.05 -17.85
N GLY A 93 5.08 36.35 -17.68
CA GLY A 93 3.73 36.90 -17.85
C GLY A 93 3.08 36.65 -19.22
N PHE A 94 3.80 36.02 -20.16
CA PHE A 94 3.23 35.52 -21.42
C PHE A 94 2.90 34.03 -21.36
N ASP A 95 3.70 33.29 -20.61
CA ASP A 95 3.59 31.85 -20.36
C ASP A 95 4.31 31.54 -19.03
N ASN A 96 3.89 30.47 -18.35
CA ASN A 96 4.51 29.94 -17.13
C ASN A 96 5.26 28.61 -17.38
N GLU A 97 5.19 28.06 -18.59
CA GLU A 97 5.91 26.84 -18.99
C GLU A 97 7.41 27.10 -19.17
N ARG A 98 8.23 26.13 -18.78
CA ARG A 98 9.70 26.21 -18.92
C ARG A 98 10.19 25.89 -20.33
N ASN A 99 9.41 25.12 -21.09
CA ASN A 99 9.73 24.61 -22.41
C ASN A 99 8.48 24.68 -23.29
N ASP A 100 8.65 24.95 -24.59
CA ASP A 100 7.59 24.77 -25.59
C ASP A 100 7.45 23.28 -25.93
N GLN A 101 6.24 22.76 -25.96
CA GLN A 101 5.94 21.38 -26.34
C GLN A 101 5.83 21.24 -27.87
N THR A 102 6.32 20.13 -28.44
CA THR A 102 6.34 19.95 -29.90
C THR A 102 5.88 18.57 -30.38
N TRP A 103 5.19 18.54 -31.52
CA TRP A 103 4.98 17.33 -32.31
C TRP A 103 6.14 17.15 -33.29
N CYS A 104 6.84 16.02 -33.22
CA CYS A 104 7.90 15.70 -34.17
C CYS A 104 7.24 15.21 -35.47
N LEU A 105 7.06 16.14 -36.40
CA LEU A 105 6.63 15.84 -37.76
C LEU A 105 7.84 15.43 -38.60
N TYR A 106 7.60 14.85 -39.77
CA TYR A 106 8.63 14.18 -40.56
C TYR A 106 9.86 15.06 -40.82
N ASP A 107 9.62 16.33 -41.11
CA ASP A 107 10.62 17.31 -41.53
C ASP A 107 11.08 18.27 -40.43
N ARG A 108 10.27 18.50 -39.38
CA ARG A 108 10.64 19.32 -38.21
C ARG A 108 9.70 19.16 -37.03
N GLN A 109 10.13 19.68 -35.87
CA GLN A 109 9.26 19.85 -34.71
C GLN A 109 8.26 20.98 -34.98
N LEU A 110 6.97 20.71 -34.82
CA LEU A 110 5.87 21.68 -34.87
C LEU A 110 5.58 22.15 -33.45
N LEU A 111 5.66 23.47 -33.21
CA LEU A 111 5.42 24.03 -31.87
C LEU A 111 3.91 24.04 -31.56
N ASP A 112 3.59 23.87 -30.28
CA ASP A 112 2.24 24.11 -29.75
C ASP A 112 1.71 25.52 -30.08
N ASP A 113 2.56 26.55 -30.08
CA ASP A 113 2.24 27.91 -30.53
C ASP A 113 1.74 27.97 -31.99
N GLU A 114 2.30 27.16 -32.87
CA GLU A 114 1.83 27.07 -34.27
C GLU A 114 0.46 26.40 -34.34
N LEU A 115 0.21 25.41 -33.49
CA LEU A 115 -1.11 24.77 -33.36
C LEU A 115 -2.14 25.74 -32.78
N TYR A 116 -1.80 26.52 -31.75
CA TYR A 116 -2.67 27.54 -31.19
C TYR A 116 -3.02 28.61 -32.24
N GLU A 117 -2.04 29.10 -33.00
CA GLU A 117 -2.29 30.02 -34.10
C GLU A 117 -3.20 29.38 -35.18
N ALA A 118 -3.01 28.11 -35.50
CA ALA A 118 -3.90 27.40 -36.42
C ALA A 118 -5.33 27.31 -35.88
N PHE A 119 -5.51 27.09 -34.57
CA PHE A 119 -6.83 27.03 -33.92
C PHE A 119 -7.52 28.39 -33.81
N GLU A 120 -6.78 29.50 -33.76
CA GLU A 120 -7.34 30.87 -33.82
C GLU A 120 -8.11 31.13 -35.12
N ALA A 121 -7.76 30.44 -36.21
CA ALA A 121 -8.42 30.61 -37.50
C ALA A 121 -9.83 29.96 -37.55
N PHE A 122 -10.18 29.09 -36.60
CA PHE A 122 -11.49 28.43 -36.57
C PHE A 122 -12.58 29.39 -36.05
N PRO A 123 -13.80 29.32 -36.62
CA PRO A 123 -14.87 30.23 -36.21
C PRO A 123 -15.36 29.95 -34.79
N GLU A 124 -15.88 30.99 -34.13
CA GLU A 124 -16.58 30.84 -32.86
C GLU A 124 -17.77 29.87 -33.02
N GLY A 125 -17.94 28.98 -32.05
CA GLY A 125 -18.94 27.91 -32.13
C GLY A 125 -18.50 26.68 -32.94
N ALA A 126 -17.28 26.64 -33.50
CA ALA A 126 -16.67 25.39 -33.96
C ALA A 126 -16.15 24.58 -32.76
N ARG A 127 -16.13 23.25 -32.93
CA ARG A 127 -15.59 22.30 -31.94
C ARG A 127 -14.30 21.68 -32.48
N ILE A 128 -13.30 21.54 -31.63
CA ILE A 128 -12.05 20.84 -31.95
C ILE A 128 -11.80 19.81 -30.85
N LEU A 129 -11.80 18.53 -31.24
CA LEU A 129 -11.38 17.42 -30.40
C LEU A 129 -10.00 16.95 -30.86
N VAL A 130 -9.02 17.04 -29.98
CA VAL A 130 -7.65 16.61 -30.21
C VAL A 130 -7.37 15.33 -29.43
N ILE A 131 -6.78 14.34 -30.08
CA ILE A 131 -6.26 13.12 -29.45
C ILE A 131 -4.77 13.08 -29.72
N SER A 132 -3.95 13.22 -28.67
CA SER A 132 -2.49 13.24 -28.78
C SER A 132 -1.89 12.02 -28.09
N ASP A 133 -1.56 11.00 -28.88
CA ASP A 133 -0.84 9.81 -28.44
C ASP A 133 0.68 10.00 -28.61
N SER A 134 1.19 11.01 -27.90
CA SER A 134 2.59 11.47 -27.86
C SER A 134 2.93 11.99 -26.47
N CYS A 135 4.22 12.14 -26.15
CA CYS A 135 4.68 12.80 -24.92
C CYS A 135 5.82 13.78 -25.16
N HIS A 136 5.89 14.79 -24.30
CA HIS A 136 6.86 15.86 -24.34
C HIS A 136 7.83 15.71 -23.16
N SER A 137 9.12 15.92 -23.38
CA SER A 137 10.13 15.80 -22.33
C SER A 137 10.05 16.97 -21.32
N GLY A 138 9.55 16.70 -20.12
CA GLY A 138 9.63 17.62 -19.00
C GLY A 138 11.09 18.05 -18.69
N THR A 139 11.43 19.31 -18.98
CA THR A 139 12.66 20.05 -18.62
C THR A 139 14.03 19.42 -18.98
N ILE A 140 14.75 20.05 -19.94
CA ILE A 140 16.20 19.85 -20.20
C ILE A 140 17.06 20.46 -19.07
N THR A 141 16.49 21.25 -18.17
CA THR A 141 17.24 21.76 -17.04
C THR A 141 17.43 20.68 -15.97
N ARG A 142 18.66 20.68 -15.41
CA ARG A 142 19.10 20.01 -14.18
C ARG A 142 18.26 20.42 -12.96
N VAL A 143 16.94 20.22 -13.00
CA VAL A 143 16.15 20.07 -11.78
C VAL A 143 16.79 18.86 -11.11
N ALA A 144 17.28 19.09 -9.90
CA ALA A 144 18.17 18.19 -9.19
C ALA A 144 17.66 16.73 -9.24
N ASP A 145 18.56 15.77 -9.13
CA ASP A 145 18.31 14.33 -8.96
C ASP A 145 17.44 13.99 -7.70
N THR A 146 16.60 14.92 -7.25
CA THR A 146 15.83 14.91 -6.01
C THR A 146 14.32 15.16 -6.24
N ASP A 147 13.82 15.30 -7.47
CA ASP A 147 12.36 15.29 -7.76
C ASP A 147 11.83 13.85 -7.88
N LEU A 148 10.97 13.45 -6.94
CA LEU A 148 10.49 12.07 -6.83
C LEU A 148 9.51 11.66 -7.94
N SER A 149 8.67 12.57 -8.43
CA SER A 149 7.76 12.28 -9.54
C SER A 149 8.54 12.00 -10.82
N ARG A 150 9.56 12.82 -11.10
CA ARG A 150 10.43 12.63 -12.26
C ARG A 150 11.24 11.33 -12.18
N LEU A 151 11.79 11.01 -11.00
CA LEU A 151 12.50 9.75 -10.80
C LEU A 151 11.56 8.56 -11.03
N LEU A 152 10.34 8.60 -10.48
CA LEU A 152 9.36 7.54 -10.68
C LEU A 152 9.01 7.36 -12.17
N GLY A 153 8.70 8.45 -12.88
CA GLY A 153 8.39 8.44 -14.31
C GLY A 153 9.52 7.83 -15.16
N LYS A 154 10.77 8.27 -14.94
CA LYS A 154 11.96 7.69 -15.58
C LYS A 154 12.11 6.20 -15.30
N GLY A 155 11.91 5.78 -14.06
CA GLY A 155 12.00 4.37 -13.67
C GLY A 155 10.95 3.51 -14.38
N MET A 156 9.71 4.00 -14.48
CA MET A 156 8.61 3.30 -15.15
C MET A 156 8.83 3.20 -16.66
N ALA A 157 9.30 4.27 -17.30
CA ALA A 157 9.63 4.29 -18.72
C ALA A 157 10.80 3.34 -19.03
N ALA A 158 11.87 3.37 -18.23
CA ALA A 158 13.00 2.45 -18.37
C ALA A 158 12.56 0.98 -18.22
N ALA A 159 11.64 0.70 -17.28
CA ALA A 159 11.06 -0.62 -17.11
C ALA A 159 10.25 -1.07 -18.34
N ALA A 160 9.53 -0.18 -19.00
CA ALA A 160 8.83 -0.47 -20.26
C ALA A 160 9.83 -0.71 -21.42
N GLY A 161 10.85 0.14 -21.55
CA GLY A 161 11.92 0.01 -22.54
C GLY A 161 12.67 -1.31 -22.47
N ALA A 162 12.99 -1.78 -21.26
CA ALA A 162 13.62 -3.08 -21.03
C ALA A 162 12.79 -4.26 -21.58
N ARG A 163 11.46 -4.09 -21.70
CA ARG A 163 10.51 -5.07 -22.25
C ARG A 163 10.27 -4.90 -23.75
N GLY A 164 11.05 -4.03 -24.42
CA GLY A 164 10.95 -3.76 -25.85
C GLY A 164 9.76 -2.89 -26.25
N ILE A 165 9.13 -2.21 -25.28
CA ILE A 165 8.11 -1.20 -25.53
C ILE A 165 8.83 0.13 -25.76
N LEU A 166 8.65 0.73 -26.94
CA LEU A 166 9.39 1.95 -27.30
C LEU A 166 8.72 3.18 -26.68
N SER A 167 9.52 4.17 -26.28
CA SER A 167 9.00 5.47 -25.87
C SER A 167 8.67 6.31 -27.09
N ARG A 168 7.55 7.03 -27.06
CA ARG A 168 7.24 8.08 -28.05
C ARG A 168 7.83 9.44 -27.65
N GLN A 169 8.63 9.52 -26.61
CA GLN A 169 9.41 10.72 -26.31
C GLN A 169 10.75 10.67 -27.05
N LEU A 170 11.23 11.81 -27.55
CA LEU A 170 12.63 11.90 -27.99
C LEU A 170 13.56 11.75 -26.76
N SER A 171 14.63 10.96 -26.91
CA SER A 171 15.66 10.91 -25.86
C SER A 171 16.36 12.26 -25.75
N ASP A 172 16.86 12.59 -24.56
CA ASP A 172 17.59 13.84 -24.31
C ASP A 172 18.74 14.03 -25.32
N GLU A 173 19.49 12.98 -25.63
CA GLU A 173 20.59 13.00 -26.62
C GLU A 173 20.10 13.31 -28.05
N VAL A 174 18.98 12.72 -28.47
CA VAL A 174 18.41 13.00 -29.80
C VAL A 174 17.82 14.40 -29.85
N GLN A 175 17.18 14.85 -28.78
CA GLN A 175 16.64 16.20 -28.66
C GLN A 175 17.75 17.24 -28.76
N GLU A 176 18.81 17.13 -27.95
CA GLU A 176 19.95 18.05 -27.96
C GLU A 176 20.57 18.15 -29.35
N ARG A 177 20.89 17.01 -29.99
CA ARG A 177 21.47 16.99 -31.34
C ARG A 177 20.54 17.59 -32.39
N THR A 178 19.24 17.35 -32.29
CA THR A 178 18.24 17.90 -33.21
C THR A 178 18.16 19.41 -33.09
N LEU A 179 18.20 19.95 -31.87
CA LEU A 179 18.14 21.40 -31.63
C LEU A 179 19.44 22.09 -32.04
N GLU A 180 20.60 21.55 -31.65
CA GLU A 180 21.91 22.11 -32.03
C GLU A 180 22.09 22.19 -33.56
N LYS A 181 21.64 21.16 -34.28
CA LYS A 181 21.75 21.12 -35.75
C LYS A 181 20.85 22.13 -36.45
N ASN A 182 19.71 22.48 -35.85
CA ASN A 182 18.62 23.23 -36.50
C ASN A 182 18.27 24.54 -35.75
N GLU A 183 19.19 25.04 -34.93
CA GLU A 183 18.97 26.17 -34.00
C GLU A 183 18.37 27.39 -34.70
N ASP A 184 19.00 27.84 -35.80
CA ASP A 184 18.57 29.04 -36.54
C ASP A 184 17.12 28.91 -37.06
N ALA A 185 16.73 27.72 -37.52
CA ALA A 185 15.40 27.47 -38.07
C ALA A 185 14.32 27.53 -36.98
N TYR A 186 14.59 26.90 -35.82
CA TYR A 186 13.65 26.91 -34.70
C TYR A 186 13.56 28.27 -34.02
N LYS A 187 14.70 28.96 -33.85
CA LYS A 187 14.73 30.31 -33.28
C LYS A 187 13.88 31.29 -34.09
N ALA A 188 13.95 31.22 -35.42
CA ALA A 188 13.13 32.05 -36.30
C ALA A 188 11.62 31.79 -36.11
N ILE A 189 11.22 30.56 -35.78
CA ILE A 189 9.83 30.21 -35.49
C ILE A 189 9.44 30.72 -34.08
N GLN A 190 10.26 30.48 -33.06
CA GLN A 190 10.00 30.94 -31.69
C GLN A 190 9.91 32.47 -31.59
N ASP A 191 10.76 33.20 -32.31
CA ASP A 191 10.75 34.67 -32.33
C ASP A 191 9.40 35.25 -32.79
N LYS A 192 8.64 34.53 -33.62
CA LYS A 192 7.29 34.93 -34.06
C LYS A 192 6.29 34.95 -32.90
N TYR A 193 6.43 34.05 -31.93
CA TYR A 193 5.48 33.83 -30.83
C TYR A 193 5.97 34.33 -29.48
N ARG A 194 7.20 34.86 -29.41
CA ARG A 194 7.88 35.30 -28.19
C ARG A 194 7.08 36.24 -27.27
N VAL A 195 6.18 37.04 -27.83
CA VAL A 195 5.32 37.99 -27.09
C VAL A 195 3.83 37.70 -27.28
N LYS A 196 3.49 36.47 -27.64
CA LYS A 196 2.12 35.99 -27.77
C LYS A 196 1.78 35.14 -26.55
N LYS A 197 0.64 35.43 -25.93
CA LYS A 197 0.11 34.59 -24.85
C LYS A 197 -0.37 33.27 -25.43
N GLN A 198 -0.16 32.19 -24.70
CA GLN A 198 -0.58 30.84 -25.09
C GLN A 198 -2.10 30.76 -25.30
N ALA A 199 -2.53 30.07 -26.37
CA ALA A 199 -3.93 29.93 -26.81
C ALA A 199 -4.74 31.25 -26.94
N ALA A 200 -4.09 32.41 -26.99
CA ALA A 200 -4.77 33.69 -26.96
C ALA A 200 -5.52 33.97 -28.27
N GLY A 201 -6.85 34.07 -28.18
CA GLY A 201 -7.70 34.37 -29.34
C GLY A 201 -8.34 33.14 -29.97
N VAL A 202 -8.12 31.94 -29.43
CA VAL A 202 -8.84 30.72 -29.86
C VAL A 202 -10.30 30.84 -29.45
N LYS A 203 -11.20 30.93 -30.44
CA LYS A 203 -12.66 31.07 -30.21
C LYS A 203 -13.42 29.74 -30.25
N ALA A 204 -12.85 28.75 -30.93
CA ALA A 204 -13.42 27.41 -30.98
C ALA A 204 -13.43 26.77 -29.58
N ALA A 205 -14.35 25.84 -29.35
CA ALA A 205 -14.34 25.00 -28.17
C ALA A 205 -13.33 23.87 -28.37
N VAL A 206 -12.21 23.87 -27.63
CA VAL A 206 -11.14 22.89 -27.80
C VAL A 206 -11.09 21.93 -26.62
N LYS A 207 -10.95 20.64 -26.94
CA LYS A 207 -10.74 19.56 -25.98
C LYS A 207 -9.55 18.73 -26.42
N LEU A 208 -8.59 18.51 -25.53
CA LEU A 208 -7.38 17.71 -25.78
C LEU A 208 -7.35 16.50 -24.85
N LEU A 209 -7.33 15.31 -25.43
CA LEU A 209 -7.13 14.03 -24.76
C LEU A 209 -5.70 13.57 -25.04
N ALA A 210 -4.81 13.68 -24.05
CA ALA A 210 -3.39 13.37 -24.18
C ALA A 210 -3.02 12.06 -23.47
N ALA A 211 -2.03 11.33 -23.99
CA ALA A 211 -1.64 10.01 -23.47
C ALA A 211 -0.91 10.01 -22.11
N CYS A 212 -0.34 11.15 -21.70
CA CYS A 212 0.50 11.24 -20.50
C CYS A 212 0.39 12.62 -19.83
N GLN A 213 0.92 12.70 -18.60
CA GLN A 213 1.26 13.96 -17.94
C GLN A 213 2.61 14.50 -18.46
N ASP A 214 2.89 15.77 -18.21
CA ASP A 214 4.09 16.48 -18.70
C ASP A 214 5.42 15.89 -18.19
N ASP A 215 5.40 15.15 -17.08
CA ASP A 215 6.55 14.50 -16.44
C ASP A 215 6.64 12.99 -16.75
N GLN A 216 5.85 12.49 -17.71
CA GLN A 216 5.74 11.07 -18.04
C GLN A 216 5.98 10.79 -19.52
N GLU A 217 6.37 9.55 -19.84
CA GLU A 217 6.58 9.10 -21.23
C GLU A 217 5.47 8.13 -21.68
N THR A 218 5.05 8.22 -22.95
CA THR A 218 4.06 7.33 -23.57
C THR A 218 4.73 6.25 -24.39
N LEU A 219 4.00 5.16 -24.54
CA LEU A 219 4.51 3.87 -24.90
C LEU A 219 3.90 3.42 -26.23
N ASP A 220 4.78 3.12 -27.16
CA ASP A 220 4.46 2.51 -28.44
C ASP A 220 4.25 1.01 -28.22
N GLY A 221 2.97 0.61 -28.19
CA GLY A 221 2.58 -0.78 -27.99
C GLY A 221 2.92 -1.65 -29.20
N ALA A 222 2.57 -2.94 -29.10
CA ALA A 222 2.96 -3.92 -30.10
C ALA A 222 2.27 -3.71 -31.47
N ASN A 223 0.99 -3.31 -31.43
CA ASN A 223 0.18 -3.07 -32.64
C ASN A 223 -0.30 -1.62 -32.71
N ASN A 224 -0.66 -1.03 -31.58
CA ASN A 224 -1.15 0.34 -31.44
C ASN A 224 -0.49 1.00 -30.20
N GLY A 225 -0.54 2.33 -30.11
CA GLY A 225 -0.14 3.04 -28.88
C GLY A 225 -1.01 2.59 -27.73
N ILE A 226 -0.45 2.42 -26.52
CA ILE A 226 -1.23 1.84 -25.41
C ILE A 226 -2.43 2.73 -25.05
N PHE A 227 -2.31 4.04 -25.22
CA PHE A 227 -3.41 4.99 -25.06
C PHE A 227 -4.52 4.76 -26.10
N THR A 228 -4.15 4.57 -27.38
CA THR A 228 -5.10 4.22 -28.44
C THR A 228 -5.75 2.84 -28.20
N GLU A 229 -5.00 1.82 -27.76
CA GLU A 229 -5.53 0.49 -27.41
C GLU A 229 -6.59 0.57 -26.31
N ALA A 230 -6.41 1.45 -25.32
CA ALA A 230 -7.41 1.68 -24.28
C ALA A 230 -8.73 2.17 -24.88
N PHE A 231 -8.71 3.15 -25.80
CA PHE A 231 -9.90 3.62 -26.51
C PHE A 231 -10.53 2.54 -27.39
N MET A 232 -9.74 1.71 -28.06
CA MET A 232 -10.25 0.58 -28.86
C MET A 232 -11.13 -0.36 -28.04
N SER A 233 -10.86 -0.49 -26.74
CA SER A 233 -11.65 -1.33 -25.84
C SER A 233 -12.83 -0.60 -25.15
N ILE A 234 -12.82 0.73 -25.11
CA ILE A 234 -13.84 1.55 -24.44
C ILE A 234 -14.95 1.95 -25.42
N LEU A 235 -14.58 2.43 -26.61
CA LEU A 235 -15.53 3.00 -27.57
C LEU A 235 -16.61 2.00 -28.05
N PRO A 236 -16.33 0.69 -28.21
CA PRO A 236 -17.36 -0.28 -28.58
C PRO A 236 -18.31 -0.67 -27.44
N ASP A 237 -17.98 -0.35 -26.18
CA ASP A 237 -18.75 -0.78 -25.02
C ASP A 237 -19.98 0.15 -24.83
N PRO A 238 -21.23 -0.40 -24.88
CA PRO A 238 -22.45 0.39 -24.76
C PRO A 238 -22.55 1.19 -23.46
N ALA A 239 -21.84 0.79 -22.40
CA ALA A 239 -21.79 1.53 -21.14
C ALA A 239 -21.24 2.96 -21.30
N TYR A 240 -20.43 3.20 -22.34
CA TYR A 240 -19.79 4.50 -22.60
C TYR A 240 -20.41 5.26 -23.77
N ALA A 241 -21.54 4.79 -24.33
CA ALA A 241 -22.19 5.40 -25.50
C ALA A 241 -22.66 6.85 -25.27
N THR A 242 -22.81 7.28 -24.02
CA THR A 242 -23.19 8.65 -23.63
C THR A 242 -22.15 9.34 -22.75
N ALA A 243 -20.96 8.74 -22.62
CA ALA A 243 -19.91 9.25 -21.77
C ALA A 243 -19.32 10.56 -22.33
N ASN A 244 -19.15 11.56 -21.46
CA ASN A 244 -18.41 12.77 -21.80
C ASN A 244 -16.88 12.52 -21.79
N CYS A 245 -16.08 13.54 -22.13
CA CYS A 245 -14.61 13.42 -22.11
C CYS A 245 -14.07 12.96 -20.76
N GLU A 246 -14.55 13.52 -19.65
CA GLU A 246 -14.08 13.17 -18.30
C GLU A 246 -14.35 11.70 -17.98
N MET A 247 -15.56 11.21 -18.29
CA MET A 247 -15.93 9.80 -18.10
C MET A 247 -15.11 8.86 -18.98
N LEU A 248 -14.87 9.22 -20.24
CA LEU A 248 -14.02 8.43 -21.13
C LEU A 248 -12.58 8.41 -20.62
N MET A 249 -12.04 9.54 -20.20
CA MET A 249 -10.67 9.61 -19.68
C MET A 249 -10.52 8.88 -18.35
N ALA A 250 -11.53 8.90 -17.48
CA ALA A 250 -11.58 8.05 -16.30
C ALA A 250 -11.59 6.55 -16.67
N ALA A 251 -12.33 6.16 -17.71
CA ALA A 251 -12.35 4.79 -18.21
C ALA A 251 -11.01 4.37 -18.84
N VAL A 252 -10.31 5.28 -19.53
CA VAL A 252 -8.96 5.05 -20.05
C VAL A 252 -7.98 4.87 -18.88
N ARG A 253 -7.96 5.78 -17.90
CA ARG A 253 -7.10 5.69 -16.70
C ARG A 253 -7.31 4.41 -15.88
N ASN A 254 -8.51 3.81 -15.96
CA ASN A 254 -8.80 2.51 -15.35
C ASN A 254 -8.16 1.33 -16.08
N ARG A 255 -8.09 1.39 -17.42
CA ARG A 255 -7.51 0.32 -18.26
C ARG A 255 -6.01 0.48 -18.46
N TYR A 256 -5.54 1.73 -18.44
CA TYR A 256 -4.17 2.13 -18.66
C TYR A 256 -3.71 3.00 -17.50
N GLN A 257 -2.93 2.39 -16.62
CA GLN A 257 -2.61 2.95 -15.30
C GLN A 257 -1.28 3.70 -15.27
N PHE A 258 -0.42 3.55 -16.29
CA PHE A 258 0.80 4.34 -16.48
C PHE A 258 1.29 4.30 -17.95
N PRO A 259 1.75 5.43 -18.51
CA PRO A 259 1.51 6.80 -18.06
C PRO A 259 0.04 7.14 -17.88
N VAL A 260 -0.23 8.29 -17.26
CA VAL A 260 -1.55 8.73 -16.85
C VAL A 260 -2.08 9.74 -17.85
N PRO A 261 -3.13 9.38 -18.61
CA PRO A 261 -3.68 10.26 -19.62
C PRO A 261 -4.23 11.57 -19.06
N ASN A 262 -4.03 12.65 -19.80
CA ASN A 262 -4.44 14.00 -19.42
C ASN A 262 -5.61 14.53 -20.25
N PHE A 263 -6.42 15.40 -19.65
CA PHE A 263 -7.55 16.05 -20.31
C PHE A 263 -7.49 17.56 -20.10
N PHE A 264 -7.44 18.31 -21.20
CA PHE A 264 -7.48 19.76 -21.19
C PHE A 264 -8.65 20.29 -21.99
N GLN A 265 -9.16 21.44 -21.59
CA GLN A 265 -10.21 22.16 -22.32
C GLN A 265 -10.02 23.67 -22.21
N TYR A 266 -10.23 24.37 -23.32
CA TYR A 266 -10.09 25.83 -23.41
C TYR A 266 -10.89 26.39 -24.59
N GLY A 267 -10.98 27.71 -24.69
CA GLY A 267 -11.73 28.40 -25.74
C GLY A 267 -13.22 28.50 -25.44
N GLY A 268 -14.07 28.40 -26.46
CA GLY A 268 -15.53 28.54 -26.31
C GLY A 268 -16.15 27.43 -25.45
N ILE A 269 -17.17 27.77 -24.65
CA ILE A 269 -17.98 26.80 -23.89
C ILE A 269 -19.22 26.44 -24.70
N ILE A 270 -19.38 25.15 -25.00
CA ILE A 270 -20.56 24.60 -25.68
C ILE A 270 -21.09 23.46 -24.81
N ASP A 271 -22.15 23.71 -24.04
CA ASP A 271 -22.64 22.79 -23.00
C ASP A 271 -22.88 21.36 -23.52
N ALA A 272 -23.48 21.22 -24.72
CA ALA A 272 -23.74 19.91 -25.31
C ALA A 272 -22.47 19.17 -25.74
N PHE A 273 -21.37 19.88 -26.02
CA PHE A 273 -20.07 19.28 -26.28
C PHE A 273 -19.41 18.88 -24.96
N ASP A 274 -19.56 19.68 -23.90
CA ASP A 274 -18.99 19.43 -22.57
C ASP A 274 -19.58 18.21 -21.87
N TYR A 275 -20.90 18.07 -21.91
CA TYR A 275 -21.62 17.02 -21.20
C TYR A 275 -22.07 15.85 -22.09
N GLY A 276 -21.89 15.95 -23.41
CA GLY A 276 -22.26 14.92 -24.38
C GLY A 276 -21.09 14.03 -24.82
N PHE A 277 -21.41 13.04 -25.65
CA PHE A 277 -20.40 12.16 -26.26
C PHE A 277 -19.50 12.97 -27.22
N PRO A 278 -18.18 13.00 -27.00
CA PRO A 278 -17.32 14.01 -27.62
C PRO A 278 -17.10 13.80 -29.12
N PHE A 279 -17.32 12.60 -29.64
CA PHE A 279 -17.18 12.30 -31.07
C PHE A 279 -18.45 12.56 -31.88
N ALA A 280 -19.55 12.98 -31.25
CA ALA A 280 -20.82 13.21 -31.94
C ALA A 280 -20.75 14.44 -32.87
N ILE A 281 -21.07 14.25 -34.16
CA ILE A 281 -21.17 15.35 -35.13
C ILE A 281 -22.42 16.19 -34.85
N ASP A 282 -23.59 15.54 -34.74
CA ASP A 282 -24.84 16.25 -34.52
C ASP A 282 -25.18 16.31 -33.02
N ILE A 283 -25.05 17.50 -32.43
CA ILE A 283 -25.39 17.77 -31.03
C ILE A 283 -26.38 18.94 -30.93
N PRO A 284 -27.24 19.01 -29.89
CA PRO A 284 -28.13 20.14 -29.70
C PRO A 284 -27.35 21.42 -29.44
N ASN A 285 -27.82 22.55 -30.00
CA ASN A 285 -27.22 23.87 -29.80
C ASN A 285 -25.72 23.95 -30.13
N ALA A 286 -25.23 23.16 -31.09
CA ALA A 286 -23.80 23.01 -31.40
C ALA A 286 -23.06 24.33 -31.72
N ALA A 287 -23.76 25.36 -32.19
CA ALA A 287 -23.19 26.67 -32.51
C ALA A 287 -23.32 27.69 -31.36
N THR A 288 -23.98 27.33 -30.24
CA THR A 288 -24.26 28.24 -29.13
C THR A 288 -23.10 28.24 -28.15
N VAL A 289 -22.39 29.35 -28.08
CA VAL A 289 -21.31 29.56 -27.10
C VAL A 289 -21.89 30.25 -25.86
N THR A 290 -21.78 29.60 -24.70
CA THR A 290 -22.33 30.08 -23.42
C THR A 290 -21.30 30.82 -22.57
N GLY A 291 -20.03 30.71 -22.92
CA GLY A 291 -18.92 31.36 -22.22
C GLY A 291 -17.57 31.04 -22.86
N HIS A 292 -16.50 31.34 -22.13
CA HIS A 292 -15.12 31.12 -22.56
C HIS A 292 -14.29 30.56 -21.40
N ARG A 293 -13.36 29.66 -21.70
CA ARG A 293 -12.38 29.10 -20.78
C ARG A 293 -10.98 29.53 -21.18
N ASP A 294 -10.28 30.15 -20.24
CA ASP A 294 -8.85 30.36 -20.37
C ASP A 294 -8.13 29.00 -20.32
N PRO A 295 -6.96 28.86 -20.99
CA PRO A 295 -6.17 27.65 -20.91
C PRO A 295 -5.67 27.42 -19.47
N ILE A 296 -6.22 26.41 -18.80
CA ILE A 296 -5.67 25.88 -17.54
C ILE A 296 -4.93 24.59 -17.92
N LEU A 297 -3.64 24.72 -18.19
CA LEU A 297 -2.81 23.64 -18.73
C LEU A 297 -2.03 22.88 -17.64
N PHE A 298 -2.30 23.16 -16.37
CA PHE A 298 -1.77 22.43 -15.24
C PHE A 298 -2.87 22.16 -14.22
N GLU A 299 -3.54 21.02 -14.35
CA GLU A 299 -4.26 20.40 -13.25
C GLU A 299 -3.53 19.10 -12.89
N PRO A 300 -2.98 18.95 -11.67
CA PRO A 300 -2.41 17.67 -11.25
C PRO A 300 -3.49 16.59 -11.39
N ALA A 301 -3.10 15.44 -11.94
CA ALA A 301 -4.01 14.32 -12.13
C ALA A 301 -4.61 13.88 -10.77
N THR A 302 -5.77 14.39 -10.41
CA THR A 302 -6.47 13.93 -9.21
C THR A 302 -7.29 12.71 -9.57
N ARG A 303 -6.96 11.56 -8.99
CA ARG A 303 -7.91 10.46 -8.89
C ARG A 303 -8.96 10.86 -7.87
N THR A 304 -10.19 11.11 -8.34
CA THR A 304 -11.30 11.48 -7.47
C THR A 304 -11.57 10.32 -6.52
N VAL A 305 -11.40 10.55 -5.22
CA VAL A 305 -11.84 9.61 -4.17
C VAL A 305 -13.37 9.56 -4.25
N ALA A 306 -13.93 8.43 -4.69
CA ALA A 306 -15.38 8.25 -4.70
C ALA A 306 -15.94 8.43 -3.28
N ALA A 307 -17.08 9.10 -3.15
CA ALA A 307 -17.76 9.28 -1.88
C ALA A 307 -18.09 7.92 -1.23
N PRO A 308 -18.13 7.84 0.12
CA PRO A 308 -18.38 6.61 0.90
C PRO A 308 -19.49 5.68 0.42
N GLU A 309 -20.50 6.26 -0.19
CA GLU A 309 -21.76 5.63 -0.56
C GLU A 309 -21.70 4.89 -1.92
N GLN A 310 -20.59 5.02 -2.68
CA GLN A 310 -20.41 4.42 -4.02
C GLN A 310 -19.42 3.23 -4.04
N TRP A 311 -18.98 2.76 -2.86
CA TRP A 311 -17.87 1.82 -2.65
C TRP A 311 -18.12 0.38 -3.12
N ASP A 312 -19.38 -0.02 -3.34
CA ASP A 312 -19.73 -1.40 -3.77
C ASP A 312 -19.66 -1.62 -5.28
N THR A 313 -19.61 -0.55 -6.08
CA THR A 313 -19.73 -0.63 -7.56
C THR A 313 -18.54 -0.08 -8.34
N LEU A 314 -17.67 0.70 -7.70
CA LEU A 314 -16.42 1.20 -8.30
C LEU A 314 -15.25 0.74 -7.43
N ALA A 315 -14.27 0.08 -8.06
CA ALA A 315 -12.98 -0.16 -7.43
C ALA A 315 -12.44 1.20 -6.94
N LEU A 316 -12.40 1.39 -5.61
CA LEU A 316 -11.78 2.55 -5.00
C LEU A 316 -10.37 2.72 -5.59
N GLN A 317 -10.15 3.80 -6.33
CA GLN A 317 -8.86 4.15 -6.91
C GLN A 317 -7.92 4.73 -5.84
N THR A 318 -7.65 3.98 -4.77
CA THR A 318 -6.69 4.43 -3.75
C THR A 318 -5.30 4.55 -4.36
N PRO A 319 -4.61 5.70 -4.17
CA PRO A 319 -3.22 5.88 -4.57
C PRO A 319 -2.30 4.80 -3.99
N ALA A 320 -1.23 4.48 -4.71
CA ALA A 320 -0.13 3.69 -4.17
C ALA A 320 0.60 4.49 -3.10
N VAL A 321 0.88 3.86 -1.95
CA VAL A 321 1.71 4.46 -0.91
C VAL A 321 2.98 3.63 -0.77
N LEU A 322 4.14 4.27 -0.86
CA LEU A 322 5.45 3.65 -0.79
C LEU A 322 6.15 4.03 0.51
N LEU A 323 6.77 3.05 1.15
CA LEU A 323 7.75 3.25 2.21
C LEU A 323 9.15 3.16 1.58
N THR A 324 9.87 4.28 1.58
CA THR A 324 11.22 4.41 1.04
C THR A 324 12.21 4.58 2.19
N GLU A 325 13.03 3.57 2.43
CA GLU A 325 14.09 3.59 3.45
C GLU A 325 15.45 3.76 2.79
N ILE A 326 16.15 4.84 3.14
CA ILE A 326 17.46 5.21 2.62
C ILE A 326 18.47 5.11 3.76
N GLU A 327 19.56 4.37 3.56
CA GLU A 327 20.64 4.28 4.54
C GLU A 327 21.52 5.53 4.52
N GLY A 328 21.90 6.01 5.71
CA GLY A 328 22.67 7.24 5.88
C GLY A 328 21.86 8.54 5.70
N ASP A 329 22.58 9.65 5.61
CA ASP A 329 22.00 10.97 5.42
C ASP A 329 21.63 11.21 3.95
N LEU A 330 20.50 11.86 3.71
CA LEU A 330 20.10 12.31 2.37
C LEU A 330 21.08 13.37 1.87
N LYS A 331 21.53 13.25 0.61
CA LYS A 331 22.48 14.20 0.00
C LYS A 331 21.79 15.42 -0.62
N GLY A 332 20.57 15.73 -0.20
CA GLY A 332 19.76 16.86 -0.68
C GLY A 332 18.31 16.75 -0.21
N ASP A 333 17.54 17.82 -0.40
CA ASP A 333 16.10 17.82 -0.11
C ASP A 333 15.35 17.23 -1.32
N PHE A 334 14.69 16.09 -1.08
CA PHE A 334 13.78 15.49 -2.05
C PHE A 334 12.48 16.27 -2.10
N ALA A 335 12.08 16.69 -3.29
CA ALA A 335 10.78 17.30 -3.54
C ALA A 335 9.81 16.22 -4.06
N GLY A 336 8.54 16.32 -3.67
CA GLY A 336 7.49 15.43 -4.17
C GLY A 336 7.32 15.51 -5.68
N GLY A 337 7.34 16.72 -6.23
CA GLY A 337 7.02 16.94 -7.65
C GLY A 337 5.52 17.05 -7.86
N THR A 338 5.05 16.66 -9.04
CA THR A 338 3.65 16.80 -9.51
C THR A 338 2.75 15.63 -9.16
N ASP A 339 3.31 14.44 -8.96
CA ASP A 339 2.58 13.18 -8.82
C ASP A 339 2.89 12.44 -7.50
N VAL A 340 3.83 12.94 -6.71
CA VAL A 340 4.22 12.33 -5.43
C VAL A 340 4.04 13.31 -4.29
N ASN A 341 3.19 12.94 -3.33
CA ASN A 341 3.07 13.61 -2.05
C ASN A 341 4.02 12.94 -1.03
N ILE A 342 4.88 13.73 -0.39
CA ILE A 342 5.67 13.25 0.76
C ILE A 342 4.79 13.35 2.01
N LEU A 343 4.19 12.22 2.40
CA LEU A 343 3.31 12.14 3.57
C LEU A 343 4.07 12.22 4.89
N SER A 344 5.29 11.68 4.93
CA SER A 344 6.16 11.79 6.09
C SER A 344 7.63 11.71 5.72
N HIS A 345 8.45 12.39 6.52
CA HIS A 345 9.91 12.38 6.45
C HIS A 345 10.46 12.19 7.86
N LYS A 346 11.07 11.03 8.14
CA LYS A 346 11.48 10.66 9.49
C LYS A 346 12.91 10.10 9.52
N LYS A 347 13.67 10.48 10.55
CA LYS A 347 14.96 9.84 10.85
C LYS A 347 14.72 8.44 11.40
N THR A 348 15.60 7.53 11.03
CA THR A 348 15.63 6.15 11.51
C THR A 348 16.98 5.89 12.15
N PRO A 349 17.13 4.81 12.95
CA PRO A 349 18.43 4.45 13.52
C PRO A 349 19.56 4.26 12.50
N THR A 350 19.23 3.99 11.23
CA THR A 350 20.19 3.68 10.15
C THR A 350 20.21 4.69 9.00
N GLY A 351 19.42 5.76 9.07
CA GLY A 351 19.28 6.72 7.95
C GLY A 351 17.92 7.41 7.96
N THR A 352 17.23 7.43 6.82
CA THR A 352 15.97 8.18 6.64
C THR A 352 14.87 7.31 6.06
N ALA A 353 13.62 7.51 6.50
CA ALA A 353 12.43 6.92 5.92
C ALA A 353 11.49 8.01 5.39
N LEU A 354 11.03 7.83 4.16
CA LEU A 354 10.00 8.64 3.52
C LEU A 354 8.76 7.78 3.30
N THR A 355 7.59 8.33 3.59
CA THR A 355 6.31 7.76 3.15
C THR A 355 5.80 8.60 1.99
N LEU A 356 5.62 7.98 0.83
CA LEU A 356 5.32 8.64 -0.43
C LEU A 356 3.95 8.17 -0.94
N GLU A 357 3.04 9.09 -1.21
CA GLU A 357 1.78 8.78 -1.90
C GLU A 357 1.93 9.14 -3.38
N VAL A 358 1.66 8.19 -4.27
CA VAL A 358 1.76 8.34 -5.72
C VAL A 358 0.35 8.53 -6.27
N LEU A 359 -0.02 9.78 -6.57
CA LEU A 359 -1.39 10.21 -6.83
C LEU A 359 -2.00 9.52 -8.05
N SER A 360 -1.22 9.35 -9.10
CA SER A 360 -1.68 8.83 -10.38
C SER A 360 -1.72 7.30 -10.46
N MET A 361 -1.04 6.59 -9.54
CA MET A 361 -0.90 5.14 -9.58
C MET A 361 -1.84 4.43 -8.59
N PRO A 362 -2.56 3.38 -9.00
CA PRO A 362 -3.36 2.57 -8.07
C PRO A 362 -2.47 1.78 -7.10
N ALA A 363 -3.00 1.50 -5.90
CA ALA A 363 -2.35 0.65 -4.91
C ALA A 363 -1.95 -0.74 -5.46
N GLU A 364 -2.71 -1.30 -6.39
CA GLU A 364 -2.39 -2.56 -7.10
C GLU A 364 -1.04 -2.49 -7.83
N LEU A 365 -0.63 -1.32 -8.32
CA LEU A 365 0.66 -1.13 -8.98
C LEU A 365 1.77 -0.67 -8.04
N GLY A 366 1.56 -0.71 -6.71
CA GLY A 366 2.52 -0.25 -5.72
C GLY A 366 3.91 -0.88 -5.89
N TRP A 367 3.99 -2.16 -6.26
CA TRP A 367 5.28 -2.81 -6.54
C TRP A 367 5.96 -2.34 -7.83
N SER A 368 5.19 -2.00 -8.88
CA SER A 368 5.76 -1.40 -10.09
C SER A 368 6.40 -0.05 -9.77
N ALA A 369 5.70 0.77 -8.99
CA ALA A 369 6.20 2.07 -8.53
C ALA A 369 7.42 1.92 -7.60
N ALA A 370 7.36 0.97 -6.65
CA ALA A 370 8.47 0.69 -5.74
C ALA A 370 9.75 0.31 -6.47
N HIS A 371 9.67 -0.62 -7.43
CA HIS A 371 10.81 -1.05 -8.24
C HIS A 371 11.37 0.09 -9.08
N ALA A 372 10.50 0.84 -9.76
CA ALA A 372 10.90 1.99 -10.57
C ALA A 372 11.68 3.02 -9.73
N LEU A 373 11.13 3.42 -8.58
CA LEU A 373 11.78 4.39 -7.70
C LEU A 373 13.08 3.83 -7.10
N GLN A 374 13.09 2.58 -6.65
CA GLN A 374 14.27 1.94 -6.05
C GLN A 374 15.44 1.90 -7.05
N THR A 375 15.19 1.50 -8.29
CA THR A 375 16.23 1.43 -9.32
C THR A 375 16.81 2.82 -9.63
N GLN A 376 15.98 3.87 -9.66
CA GLN A 376 16.46 5.22 -9.93
C GLN A 376 17.25 5.81 -8.76
N LEU A 377 16.77 5.63 -7.53
CA LEU A 377 17.52 6.04 -6.34
C LEU A 377 18.85 5.27 -6.19
N ALA A 378 18.87 3.97 -6.53
CA ALA A 378 20.10 3.19 -6.56
C ALA A 378 21.10 3.69 -7.62
N ALA A 379 20.62 4.12 -8.79
CA ALA A 379 21.44 4.74 -9.83
C ALA A 379 22.10 6.05 -9.36
N LEU A 380 21.48 6.75 -8.40
CA LEU A 380 22.04 7.92 -7.69
C LEU A 380 22.96 7.55 -6.52
N HIS A 381 23.34 6.28 -6.41
CA HIS A 381 24.22 5.73 -5.36
C HIS A 381 23.64 5.80 -3.94
N TYR A 382 22.31 5.74 -3.81
CA TYR A 382 21.68 5.48 -2.51
C TYR A 382 21.56 3.98 -2.28
N THR A 383 21.86 3.55 -1.05
CA THR A 383 21.43 2.25 -0.55
C THR A 383 20.00 2.40 -0.05
N VAL A 384 19.04 1.88 -0.82
CA VAL A 384 17.62 2.13 -0.61
C VAL A 384 16.80 0.84 -0.69
N SER A 385 15.75 0.76 0.12
CA SER A 385 14.68 -0.21 -0.01
C SER A 385 13.37 0.53 -0.22
N VAL A 386 12.60 0.16 -1.24
CA VAL A 386 11.26 0.70 -1.47
C VAL A 386 10.26 -0.44 -1.47
N GLU A 387 9.19 -0.32 -0.68
CA GLU A 387 8.09 -1.29 -0.65
C GLU A 387 6.74 -0.57 -0.58
N PRO A 388 5.67 -1.12 -1.17
CA PRO A 388 4.33 -0.57 -0.98
C PRO A 388 3.82 -0.82 0.44
N LEU A 389 3.22 0.21 1.05
CA LEU A 389 2.36 0.08 2.22
C LEU A 389 0.98 -0.40 1.75
N ILE A 390 0.40 -1.41 2.41
CA ILE A 390 -0.93 -1.89 2.04
C ILE A 390 -1.94 -0.92 2.64
N THR A 391 -2.70 -0.21 1.82
CA THR A 391 -3.77 0.68 2.26
C THR A 391 -5.14 -0.01 2.32
N VAL A 392 -5.32 -1.17 1.67
CA VAL A 392 -6.61 -1.88 1.70
C VAL A 392 -6.46 -3.38 1.49
N ASN A 393 -7.01 -4.18 2.40
CA ASN A 393 -7.38 -5.57 2.11
C ASN A 393 -8.87 -5.60 1.73
N PRO A 394 -9.25 -6.02 0.51
CA PRO A 394 -10.65 -6.10 0.09
C PRO A 394 -11.55 -6.93 1.02
N ALA A 395 -10.99 -7.93 1.69
CA ALA A 395 -11.73 -8.80 2.62
C ALA A 395 -12.00 -8.16 4.00
N GLN A 396 -11.44 -6.98 4.28
CA GLN A 396 -11.52 -6.29 5.57
C GLN A 396 -12.10 -4.87 5.45
N ARG A 397 -12.80 -4.58 4.34
CA ARG A 397 -13.37 -3.25 4.00
C ARG A 397 -14.50 -2.80 4.92
N GLU A 398 -15.10 -3.68 5.72
CA GLU A 398 -16.09 -3.28 6.74
C GLU A 398 -15.41 -2.91 8.05
N LYS A 399 -15.48 -1.63 8.43
CA LYS A 399 -15.06 -1.10 9.74
C LYS A 399 -16.06 -1.53 10.82
N THR A 400 -15.90 -2.73 11.40
CA THR A 400 -16.78 -3.20 12.50
C THR A 400 -16.26 -2.78 13.87
N SER A 401 -16.86 -1.75 14.48
CA SER A 401 -16.48 -1.24 15.82
C SER A 401 -16.62 -2.30 16.91
N ARG A 402 -15.62 -2.43 17.79
CA ARG A 402 -15.73 -3.27 18.99
C ARG A 402 -16.60 -2.61 20.07
N GLU A 403 -16.60 -1.28 20.15
CA GLU A 403 -17.58 -0.55 20.96
C GLU A 403 -19.01 -0.73 20.42
N GLY A 404 -19.18 -1.01 19.12
CA GLY A 404 -20.47 -1.42 18.55
C GLY A 404 -21.07 -2.68 19.19
N ASP A 405 -20.22 -3.61 19.68
CA ASP A 405 -20.63 -4.83 20.38
C ASP A 405 -20.92 -4.59 21.88
N ALA A 406 -20.65 -3.39 22.41
CA ALA A 406 -20.80 -3.09 23.84
C ALA A 406 -22.24 -3.22 24.35
N ASN A 407 -23.23 -3.18 23.45
CA ASN A 407 -24.64 -3.42 23.78
C ASN A 407 -24.98 -4.90 24.01
N ASN A 408 -24.02 -5.81 23.81
CA ASN A 408 -24.20 -7.25 24.01
C ASN A 408 -23.27 -7.76 25.13
N PRO A 409 -23.71 -7.69 26.40
CA PRO A 409 -22.88 -8.04 27.55
C PRO A 409 -22.65 -9.55 27.74
N ASP A 410 -23.33 -10.39 26.96
CA ASP A 410 -23.35 -11.84 27.17
C ASP A 410 -22.16 -12.56 26.53
N TYR A 411 -22.01 -13.83 26.92
CA TYR A 411 -21.04 -14.74 26.30
C TYR A 411 -21.38 -15.01 24.82
N ILE A 412 -20.35 -15.25 24.02
CA ILE A 412 -20.49 -15.86 22.70
C ILE A 412 -21.02 -17.29 22.86
N GLN A 413 -22.25 -17.53 22.44
CA GLN A 413 -23.00 -18.78 22.68
C GLN A 413 -22.36 -20.01 22.04
N GLU A 414 -21.63 -19.83 20.95
CA GLU A 414 -20.98 -20.91 20.22
C GLU A 414 -19.76 -21.49 20.97
N TRP A 415 -19.20 -20.72 21.90
CA TRP A 415 -17.94 -21.04 22.57
C TRP A 415 -18.12 -21.21 24.08
N PRO A 416 -17.39 -22.12 24.74
CA PRO A 416 -17.41 -22.21 26.20
C PRO A 416 -16.87 -20.91 26.83
N PRO A 417 -17.27 -20.57 28.08
CA PRO A 417 -18.14 -21.33 28.97
C PRO A 417 -19.64 -21.01 28.80
N SER A 418 -20.10 -20.51 27.64
CA SER A 418 -21.47 -20.01 27.47
C SER A 418 -22.60 -20.98 27.91
N LEU A 419 -22.45 -22.29 27.70
CA LEU A 419 -23.41 -23.31 28.17
C LEU A 419 -23.40 -23.54 29.69
N LEU A 420 -22.47 -22.93 30.42
CA LEU A 420 -22.32 -22.96 31.87
C LEU A 420 -22.72 -21.61 32.52
N GLN A 421 -23.55 -20.82 31.83
CA GLN A 421 -24.10 -19.55 32.34
C GLN A 421 -24.62 -19.70 33.79
N GLY A 422 -24.23 -18.75 34.65
CA GLY A 422 -24.57 -18.74 36.08
C GLY A 422 -23.71 -19.66 36.95
N LYS A 423 -22.81 -20.48 36.37
CA LYS A 423 -21.83 -21.30 37.12
C LYS A 423 -20.39 -20.82 36.94
N VAL A 424 -20.09 -20.20 35.81
CA VAL A 424 -18.78 -19.62 35.51
C VAL A 424 -18.96 -18.11 35.42
N GLY A 425 -18.25 -17.37 36.27
CA GLY A 425 -18.26 -15.91 36.26
C GLY A 425 -17.19 -15.33 35.34
N ILE A 426 -17.33 -14.05 35.03
CA ILE A 426 -16.27 -13.23 34.46
C ILE A 426 -14.98 -13.34 35.27
N GLY A 427 -13.82 -13.33 34.60
CA GLY A 427 -12.52 -13.51 35.26
C GLY A 427 -12.05 -14.96 35.42
N TRP A 428 -12.82 -15.96 34.99
CA TRP A 428 -12.45 -17.39 35.04
C TRP A 428 -11.04 -17.69 34.52
N HIS A 429 -10.59 -16.98 33.48
CA HIS A 429 -9.28 -17.18 32.88
C HIS A 429 -8.11 -16.94 33.85
N LEU A 430 -8.30 -16.20 34.95
CA LEU A 430 -7.26 -15.84 35.91
C LEU A 430 -6.98 -16.92 36.97
N ASP A 431 -7.87 -17.90 37.11
CA ASP A 431 -7.85 -18.85 38.23
C ASP A 431 -6.76 -19.93 38.14
N ASP A 432 -6.66 -20.76 39.19
CA ASP A 432 -5.68 -21.85 39.32
C ASP A 432 -5.87 -23.01 38.32
N ALA A 433 -7.08 -23.20 37.81
CA ALA A 433 -7.38 -24.21 36.78
C ALA A 433 -6.94 -23.72 35.39
N HIS A 434 -6.89 -22.40 35.19
CA HIS A 434 -6.58 -21.76 33.93
C HIS A 434 -5.17 -21.13 33.93
N SER A 435 -5.05 -19.81 33.76
CA SER A 435 -3.75 -19.14 33.57
C SER A 435 -2.91 -19.03 34.83
N GLN A 436 -3.50 -19.17 36.01
CA GLN A 436 -2.90 -18.90 37.33
C GLN A 436 -2.38 -17.47 37.52
N LEU A 437 -2.81 -16.50 36.70
CA LEU A 437 -2.33 -15.13 36.77
C LEU A 437 -2.61 -14.47 38.14
N THR A 438 -3.78 -14.73 38.73
CA THR A 438 -4.10 -14.22 40.08
C THR A 438 -3.07 -14.72 41.09
N LYS A 439 -2.82 -16.04 41.11
CA LYS A 439 -1.87 -16.64 42.04
C LYS A 439 -0.45 -16.15 41.83
N ALA A 440 0.00 -16.02 40.58
CA ALA A 440 1.32 -15.51 40.23
C ALA A 440 1.52 -14.08 40.72
N ARG A 441 0.60 -13.18 40.37
CA ARG A 441 0.64 -11.77 40.78
C ARG A 441 0.61 -11.62 42.29
N ASP A 442 -0.33 -12.28 42.96
CA ASP A 442 -0.54 -12.13 44.40
C ASP A 442 0.68 -12.65 45.18
N PHE A 443 1.34 -13.70 44.68
CA PHE A 443 2.60 -14.18 45.23
C PHE A 443 3.72 -13.15 45.09
N VAL A 444 3.90 -12.55 43.90
CA VAL A 444 4.95 -11.53 43.70
C VAL A 444 4.74 -10.32 44.60
N LEU A 445 3.51 -9.79 44.65
CA LEU A 445 3.18 -8.64 45.48
C LEU A 445 3.32 -8.91 46.99
N ALA A 446 3.10 -10.15 47.42
CA ALA A 446 3.32 -10.56 48.81
C ALA A 446 4.82 -10.64 49.17
N GLN A 447 5.68 -10.98 48.20
CA GLN A 447 7.13 -11.06 48.40
C GLN A 447 7.82 -9.70 48.25
N ASN A 448 7.37 -8.90 47.30
CA ASN A 448 7.92 -7.58 46.99
C ASN A 448 6.79 -6.64 46.55
N ALA A 449 6.36 -5.77 47.46
CA ALA A 449 5.34 -4.76 47.16
C ALA A 449 5.81 -3.69 46.16
N GLU A 450 7.13 -3.52 46.01
CA GLU A 450 7.77 -2.58 45.07
C GLU A 450 8.17 -3.27 43.75
N ALA A 451 7.59 -4.44 43.47
CA ALA A 451 7.78 -5.13 42.21
C ALA A 451 7.36 -4.22 41.04
N HIS A 452 8.27 -3.98 40.11
CA HIS A 452 8.04 -3.11 38.96
C HIS A 452 8.49 -3.79 37.67
N VAL A 453 7.80 -3.43 36.60
CA VAL A 453 8.10 -3.82 35.22
C VAL A 453 7.43 -2.82 34.30
N ARG A 454 8.11 -2.43 33.22
CA ARG A 454 7.57 -1.50 32.23
C ARG A 454 7.09 -2.26 30.99
N VAL A 455 5.87 -1.99 30.56
CA VAL A 455 5.23 -2.68 29.43
C VAL A 455 4.79 -1.66 28.38
N GLY A 456 5.29 -1.82 27.15
CA GLY A 456 4.77 -1.10 25.99
C GLY A 456 3.50 -1.78 25.49
N HIS A 457 2.40 -1.03 25.37
CA HIS A 457 1.13 -1.51 24.85
C HIS A 457 0.93 -0.92 23.45
N ILE A 458 1.25 -1.71 22.42
CA ILE A 458 1.11 -1.30 21.02
C ILE A 458 -0.23 -1.82 20.50
N ASP A 459 -1.17 -0.91 20.26
CA ASP A 459 -2.54 -1.27 19.84
C ASP A 459 -3.22 -0.07 19.14
N THR A 460 -4.54 -0.07 19.13
CA THR A 460 -5.43 1.00 18.66
C THR A 460 -5.50 2.19 19.62
N GLY A 461 -4.74 2.20 20.71
CA GLY A 461 -4.85 3.20 21.77
C GLY A 461 -5.80 2.76 22.88
N TYR A 462 -6.22 3.68 23.74
CA TYR A 462 -7.12 3.38 24.84
C TYR A 462 -8.25 4.41 24.94
N ILE A 463 -9.37 3.98 25.53
CA ILE A 463 -10.49 4.83 25.88
C ILE A 463 -10.50 4.99 27.40
N GLN A 464 -10.96 6.15 27.89
CA GLN A 464 -11.09 6.37 29.32
C GLN A 464 -12.05 5.33 29.94
N HIS A 465 -11.56 4.60 30.95
CA HIS A 465 -12.32 3.52 31.59
C HIS A 465 -11.96 3.42 33.09
N THR A 466 -12.88 2.93 33.90
CA THR A 466 -12.70 2.85 35.37
C THR A 466 -11.63 1.86 35.80
N CYS A 467 -11.38 0.84 34.98
CA CYS A 467 -10.40 -0.22 35.25
C CYS A 467 -9.12 -0.12 34.42
N LEU A 468 -8.76 1.08 33.92
CA LEU A 468 -7.44 1.30 33.31
C LEU A 468 -6.31 0.97 34.31
N PRO A 469 -5.09 0.65 33.83
CA PRO A 469 -3.94 0.42 34.70
C PRO A 469 -3.71 1.60 35.66
N VAL A 470 -3.39 1.31 36.93
CA VAL A 470 -3.11 2.37 37.91
C VAL A 470 -1.82 3.10 37.59
N TYR A 471 -0.81 2.37 37.09
CA TYR A 471 0.45 2.95 36.63
C TYR A 471 0.44 3.15 35.10
N LEU A 472 -0.65 3.71 34.57
CA LEU A 472 -0.73 4.13 33.17
C LEU A 472 0.13 5.38 32.97
N ASN A 473 1.24 5.27 32.25
CA ASN A 473 2.10 6.40 31.98
C ASN A 473 1.53 7.23 30.82
N ARG A 474 0.75 8.25 31.18
CA ARG A 474 0.10 9.18 30.23
C ARG A 474 1.07 10.21 29.64
N GLU A 475 2.19 10.47 30.31
CA GLU A 475 3.21 11.41 29.83
C GLU A 475 4.00 10.82 28.64
N ALA A 476 4.30 9.52 28.71
CA ALA A 476 4.92 8.78 27.62
C ALA A 476 3.93 8.17 26.62
N ALA A 477 2.61 8.32 26.85
CA ALA A 477 1.61 7.80 25.91
C ALA A 477 1.66 8.58 24.58
N ARG A 478 1.60 7.87 23.45
CA ARG A 478 1.82 8.50 22.13
C ARG A 478 1.05 7.83 20.99
N SER A 479 0.48 8.64 20.09
CA SER A 479 0.03 8.16 18.78
C SER A 479 1.14 8.27 17.73
N PHE A 480 1.24 7.25 16.89
CA PHE A 480 2.15 7.17 15.74
C PHE A 480 1.39 7.34 14.42
N ILE A 481 0.07 7.61 14.48
CA ILE A 481 -0.75 7.93 13.31
C ILE A 481 -0.42 9.35 12.86
N ASN A 482 -0.25 9.55 11.54
CA ASN A 482 0.10 10.85 10.99
C ASN A 482 -1.00 11.89 11.30
N GLY A 483 -0.61 13.09 11.73
CA GLY A 483 -1.54 14.14 12.15
C GLY A 483 -2.12 13.97 13.56
N GLU A 484 -1.72 12.94 14.31
CA GLU A 484 -2.11 12.72 15.70
C GLU A 484 -0.95 12.98 16.69
N ASP A 485 0.01 13.87 16.37
CA ASP A 485 1.22 14.06 17.18
C ASP A 485 0.95 14.48 18.64
N GLU A 486 -0.12 15.24 18.87
CA GLU A 486 -0.57 15.66 20.21
C GLU A 486 -1.46 14.62 20.91
N ASN A 487 -1.84 13.54 20.23
CA ASN A 487 -2.71 12.52 20.78
C ASN A 487 -1.92 11.59 21.73
N PRO A 488 -2.25 11.53 23.03
CA PRO A 488 -1.58 10.66 24.00
C PRO A 488 -2.13 9.23 23.92
N ALA A 489 -2.16 8.66 22.71
CA ALA A 489 -2.69 7.34 22.38
C ALA A 489 -4.18 7.11 22.74
N ILE A 490 -5.00 8.16 22.73
CA ILE A 490 -6.44 8.06 22.89
C ILE A 490 -7.04 7.48 21.61
N ASP A 491 -7.88 6.48 21.80
CA ASP A 491 -8.65 5.85 20.74
C ASP A 491 -9.92 6.68 20.42
N LEU A 492 -10.25 6.78 19.14
CA LEU A 492 -11.35 7.60 18.65
C LEU A 492 -12.57 6.70 18.42
N ILE A 493 -13.66 6.97 19.14
CA ILE A 493 -14.91 6.21 19.02
C ILE A 493 -15.44 6.31 17.58
N GLU A 494 -15.94 5.20 17.03
CA GLU A 494 -16.38 5.04 15.63
C GLU A 494 -15.25 5.01 14.56
N SER A 495 -13.96 4.95 14.93
CA SER A 495 -12.88 4.91 13.94
C SER A 495 -12.74 3.57 13.20
N GLY A 496 -13.27 2.48 13.75
CA GLY A 496 -13.34 1.19 13.06
C GLY A 496 -13.18 -0.04 13.94
N GLN A 497 -12.02 -0.25 14.60
CA GLN A 497 -11.84 -1.27 15.65
C GLN A 497 -11.63 -0.59 17.02
N ASP A 498 -12.27 0.55 17.20
CA ASP A 498 -12.26 1.33 18.43
C ASP A 498 -12.70 0.50 19.64
N GLY A 499 -12.07 0.72 20.79
CA GLY A 499 -12.26 -0.06 22.01
C GLY A 499 -11.44 -1.35 22.05
N HIS A 500 -10.76 -1.72 20.97
CA HIS A 500 -9.92 -2.91 20.97
C HIS A 500 -8.75 -2.79 21.95
N GLY A 501 -8.00 -1.69 21.89
CA GLY A 501 -6.87 -1.46 22.78
C GLY A 501 -7.29 -1.22 24.23
N LEU A 502 -8.50 -0.69 24.47
CA LEU A 502 -9.12 -0.65 25.81
C LEU A 502 -9.30 -2.08 26.38
N GLY A 503 -9.82 -3.01 25.59
CA GLY A 503 -9.99 -4.39 26.03
C GLY A 503 -8.66 -5.08 26.35
N THR A 504 -7.66 -4.93 25.46
CA THR A 504 -6.37 -5.59 25.62
C THR A 504 -5.53 -5.00 26.76
N ILE A 505 -5.52 -3.68 26.95
CA ILE A 505 -4.80 -3.03 28.06
C ILE A 505 -5.41 -3.39 29.42
N THR A 506 -6.73 -3.57 29.47
CA THR A 506 -7.44 -3.94 30.70
C THR A 506 -7.17 -5.40 31.08
N LEU A 507 -7.14 -6.32 30.11
CA LEU A 507 -6.72 -7.71 30.37
C LEU A 507 -5.25 -7.81 30.79
N LEU A 508 -4.40 -6.93 30.25
CA LEU A 508 -2.97 -6.88 30.59
C LEU A 508 -2.76 -6.43 32.04
N ALA A 509 -3.22 -5.23 32.39
CA ALA A 509 -2.85 -4.56 33.63
C ALA A 509 -4.02 -3.78 34.28
N GLY A 510 -5.26 -4.09 33.92
CA GLY A 510 -6.44 -3.43 34.49
C GLY A 510 -6.52 -3.52 36.00
N TYR A 511 -7.02 -2.45 36.62
CA TYR A 511 -7.06 -2.29 38.07
C TYR A 511 -8.17 -3.12 38.74
N LYS A 512 -8.46 -2.84 40.02
CA LYS A 512 -9.53 -3.48 40.78
C LYS A 512 -10.90 -3.09 40.23
N THR A 513 -11.76 -4.08 40.12
CA THR A 513 -13.19 -3.92 39.86
C THR A 513 -14.00 -4.51 41.01
N ASP A 514 -15.19 -3.96 41.23
CA ASP A 514 -16.17 -4.53 42.16
C ASP A 514 -17.14 -5.50 41.44
N LYS A 515 -17.95 -6.19 42.24
CA LYS A 515 -18.99 -7.08 41.72
C LYS A 515 -20.04 -6.34 40.89
N ALA A 516 -20.36 -5.09 41.19
CA ALA A 516 -21.42 -4.36 40.49
C ALA A 516 -21.04 -4.10 39.03
N ALA A 517 -19.78 -3.76 38.78
CA ALA A 517 -19.20 -3.57 37.44
C ALA A 517 -19.03 -4.88 36.65
N THR A 518 -19.14 -6.03 37.31
CA THR A 518 -18.92 -7.37 36.73
C THR A 518 -20.15 -8.28 36.88
N PHE A 519 -21.36 -7.70 36.85
CA PHE A 519 -22.62 -8.44 36.87
C PHE A 519 -22.85 -9.33 38.12
N GLY A 520 -22.23 -8.98 39.24
CA GLY A 520 -22.29 -9.73 40.49
C GLY A 520 -21.26 -10.86 40.60
N GLU A 521 -20.38 -11.03 39.61
CA GLU A 521 -19.62 -12.27 39.42
C GLU A 521 -18.18 -12.20 39.96
N PHE A 522 -17.49 -11.07 39.82
CA PHE A 522 -16.05 -10.97 40.13
C PHE A 522 -15.69 -9.70 40.89
N GLU A 523 -14.79 -9.84 41.87
CA GLU A 523 -14.20 -8.70 42.59
C GLU A 523 -12.70 -8.91 42.70
N GLY A 524 -11.92 -7.88 42.42
CA GLY A 524 -10.47 -7.92 42.47
C GLY A 524 -9.83 -7.32 41.22
N TYR A 525 -8.53 -7.58 41.05
CA TYR A 525 -7.78 -7.13 39.88
C TYR A 525 -8.17 -7.94 38.65
N ILE A 526 -8.73 -7.26 37.64
CA ILE A 526 -9.16 -7.90 36.40
C ILE A 526 -7.99 -8.15 35.44
N GLY A 527 -6.92 -7.34 35.54
CA GLY A 527 -5.72 -7.49 34.73
C GLY A 527 -4.71 -8.48 35.33
N GLY A 528 -3.90 -9.08 34.46
CA GLY A 528 -2.84 -10.02 34.86
C GLY A 528 -1.73 -9.37 35.70
N VAL A 529 -1.25 -8.19 35.31
CA VAL A 529 -0.10 -7.50 35.93
C VAL A 529 -0.41 -6.03 36.31
N PRO A 530 -1.26 -5.77 37.32
CA PRO A 530 -1.72 -4.42 37.67
C PRO A 530 -0.65 -3.52 38.29
N PHE A 531 0.52 -4.07 38.64
CA PHE A 531 1.68 -3.31 39.11
C PHE A 531 2.64 -2.89 37.98
N ALA A 532 2.37 -3.29 36.73
CA ALA A 532 3.15 -2.84 35.60
C ALA A 532 2.92 -1.35 35.33
N GLU A 533 4.01 -0.63 35.07
CA GLU A 533 3.94 0.67 34.39
C GLU A 533 3.63 0.41 32.91
N VAL A 534 2.51 0.94 32.42
CA VAL A 534 2.07 0.70 31.03
C VAL A 534 2.19 1.98 30.21
N ILE A 535 2.88 1.91 29.07
CA ILE A 535 3.00 3.00 28.10
C ILE A 535 2.14 2.67 26.87
N PRO A 536 0.99 3.35 26.68
CA PRO A 536 0.12 3.15 25.52
C PRO A 536 0.72 3.77 24.25
N MET A 537 0.71 3.00 23.16
CA MET A 537 1.25 3.37 21.86
C MET A 537 0.21 3.06 20.79
N ARG A 538 -0.47 4.10 20.29
CA ARG A 538 -1.49 3.97 19.24
C ARG A 538 -0.82 3.95 17.87
N VAL A 539 -1.00 2.88 17.09
CA VAL A 539 -0.35 2.74 15.78
C VAL A 539 -1.30 2.67 14.59
N SER A 540 -2.59 2.40 14.82
CA SER A 540 -3.59 2.17 13.77
C SER A 540 -5.02 2.30 14.33
N GLU A 541 -6.00 2.55 13.46
CA GLU A 541 -7.45 2.43 13.76
C GLU A 541 -7.97 0.99 13.64
N SER A 542 -7.12 0.07 13.16
CA SER A 542 -7.43 -1.32 12.86
C SER A 542 -6.37 -2.25 13.46
N VAL A 543 -6.77 -3.47 13.81
CA VAL A 543 -5.88 -4.55 14.31
C VAL A 543 -5.04 -5.19 13.21
N VAL A 544 -5.17 -4.70 11.98
CA VAL A 544 -4.40 -5.12 10.82
C VAL A 544 -3.25 -4.13 10.62
N ILE A 545 -2.03 -4.65 10.47
CA ILE A 545 -0.86 -3.81 10.21
C ILE A 545 -0.83 -3.46 8.71
N PHE A 546 -1.51 -2.37 8.37
CA PHE A 546 -1.48 -1.75 7.04
C PHE A 546 -0.19 -0.94 6.84
N ASN A 547 0.21 -0.21 7.88
CA ASN A 547 1.39 0.63 7.89
C ASN A 547 2.45 0.02 8.82
N SER A 548 3.45 -0.65 8.24
CA SER A 548 4.58 -1.21 8.97
C SER A 548 5.43 -0.12 9.65
N ASN A 549 5.40 1.13 9.17
CA ASN A 549 6.20 2.21 9.71
C ASN A 549 5.79 2.60 11.14
N ASN A 550 4.48 2.83 11.38
CA ASN A 550 3.96 3.21 12.70
C ASN A 550 4.29 2.13 13.74
N PHE A 551 4.14 0.86 13.37
CA PHE A 551 4.53 -0.27 14.21
C PHE A 551 6.02 -0.23 14.56
N CYS A 552 6.90 -0.05 13.58
CA CYS A 552 8.35 -0.06 13.81
C CYS A 552 8.79 1.11 14.70
N GLU A 553 8.20 2.29 14.51
CA GLU A 553 8.47 3.45 15.36
C GLU A 553 7.99 3.26 16.79
N ALA A 554 6.82 2.64 17.00
CA ALA A 554 6.36 2.29 18.34
C ALA A 554 7.29 1.27 19.03
N VAL A 555 7.85 0.31 18.27
CA VAL A 555 8.86 -0.62 18.81
C VAL A 555 10.16 0.12 19.18
N ASP A 556 10.65 1.01 18.32
CA ASP A 556 11.85 1.81 18.63
C ASP A 556 11.61 2.73 19.84
N TYR A 557 10.44 3.36 19.92
CA TYR A 557 10.04 4.15 21.08
C TYR A 557 9.94 3.31 22.35
N ALA A 558 9.43 2.07 22.29
CA ALA A 558 9.42 1.16 23.43
C ALA A 558 10.84 0.79 23.90
N ILE A 559 11.82 0.70 22.98
CA ILE A 559 13.23 0.53 23.34
C ILE A 559 13.76 1.79 24.04
N GLU A 560 13.47 2.98 23.52
CA GLU A 560 13.86 4.27 24.11
C GLU A 560 13.25 4.48 25.50
N GLN A 561 12.00 4.04 25.69
CA GLN A 561 11.31 4.07 26.98
C GLN A 561 11.73 2.92 27.90
N GLU A 562 12.73 2.10 27.54
CA GLU A 562 13.21 0.98 28.35
C GLU A 562 12.10 -0.01 28.74
N CYS A 563 11.11 -0.21 27.87
CA CYS A 563 10.10 -1.25 28.07
C CYS A 563 10.76 -2.63 28.13
N GLU A 564 10.26 -3.49 29.01
CA GLU A 564 10.80 -4.84 29.23
C GLU A 564 9.96 -5.92 28.53
N VAL A 565 8.68 -5.61 28.31
CA VAL A 565 7.71 -6.42 27.59
C VAL A 565 6.96 -5.53 26.61
N ILE A 566 6.66 -6.04 25.43
CA ILE A 566 5.69 -5.44 24.51
C ILE A 566 4.51 -6.39 24.36
N SER A 567 3.30 -5.88 24.58
CA SER A 567 2.04 -6.57 24.28
C SER A 567 1.44 -5.94 23.03
N MET A 568 1.21 -6.72 21.97
CA MET A 568 0.63 -6.22 20.73
C MET A 568 -0.38 -7.19 20.10
N SER A 569 -1.63 -6.78 20.01
CA SER A 569 -2.72 -7.64 19.54
C SER A 569 -3.09 -7.36 18.08
N MET A 570 -2.08 -7.35 17.20
CA MET A 570 -2.23 -6.99 15.78
C MET A 570 -1.43 -7.92 14.86
N ALA A 571 -1.86 -8.05 13.61
CA ALA A 571 -1.17 -8.87 12.61
C ALA A 571 -1.23 -8.29 11.19
N GLY A 572 -0.26 -8.64 10.35
CA GLY A 572 -0.17 -8.20 8.95
C GLY A 572 0.85 -8.99 8.15
N LYS A 573 1.32 -8.38 7.06
CA LYS A 573 2.35 -8.93 6.16
C LYS A 573 3.76 -8.76 6.75
N PRO A 574 4.74 -9.57 6.31
CA PRO A 574 6.14 -9.31 6.65
C PRO A 574 6.66 -8.05 5.93
N SER A 575 7.62 -7.35 6.54
CA SER A 575 8.43 -6.30 5.90
C SER A 575 9.86 -6.31 6.45
N LYS A 576 10.82 -5.77 5.67
CA LYS A 576 12.21 -5.65 6.11
C LYS A 576 12.34 -4.78 7.36
N ARG A 577 11.61 -3.66 7.40
CA ARG A 577 11.60 -2.74 8.53
C ARG A 577 11.11 -3.41 9.81
N MET A 578 10.02 -4.17 9.71
CA MET A 578 9.44 -4.93 10.84
C MET A 578 10.44 -5.93 11.40
N ALA A 579 11.12 -6.69 10.53
CA ALA A 579 12.16 -7.64 10.93
C ALA A 579 13.31 -6.96 11.69
N ARG A 580 13.81 -5.83 11.18
CA ARG A 580 14.87 -5.03 11.84
C ARG A 580 14.45 -4.48 13.20
N ALA A 581 13.23 -3.95 13.31
CA ALA A 581 12.69 -3.44 14.58
C ALA A 581 12.59 -4.56 15.64
N ILE A 582 12.12 -5.74 15.24
CA ILE A 582 12.03 -6.92 16.12
C ILE A 582 13.42 -7.40 16.54
N ASN A 583 14.40 -7.37 15.64
CA ASN A 583 15.78 -7.68 15.99
C ASN A 583 16.30 -6.73 17.05
N ARG A 584 16.12 -5.41 16.89
CA ARG A 584 16.54 -4.43 17.89
C ARG A 584 15.85 -4.64 19.23
N ALA A 585 14.53 -4.86 19.26
CA ALA A 585 13.80 -5.10 20.50
C ALA A 585 14.32 -6.34 21.25
N TYR A 586 14.54 -7.44 20.52
CA TYR A 586 15.10 -8.67 21.07
C TYR A 586 16.52 -8.48 21.61
N GLU A 587 17.40 -7.81 20.85
CA GLU A 587 18.77 -7.53 21.29
C GLU A 587 18.82 -6.58 22.49
N SER A 588 17.81 -5.72 22.65
CA SER A 588 17.61 -4.85 23.82
C SER A 588 16.99 -5.56 25.03
N GLY A 589 16.62 -6.84 24.90
CA GLY A 589 16.08 -7.66 25.99
C GLY A 589 14.58 -7.52 26.21
N ILE A 590 13.84 -7.03 25.21
CA ILE A 590 12.39 -6.86 25.27
C ILE A 590 11.70 -8.17 24.90
N VAL A 591 10.84 -8.68 25.78
CA VAL A 591 9.97 -9.81 25.47
C VAL A 591 8.78 -9.31 24.65
N MET A 592 8.76 -9.59 23.35
CA MET A 592 7.65 -9.23 22.49
C MET A 592 6.63 -10.36 22.41
N VAL A 593 5.38 -10.07 22.77
CA VAL A 593 4.24 -10.99 22.70
C VAL A 593 3.21 -10.43 21.74
N THR A 594 2.83 -11.22 20.74
CA THR A 594 1.92 -10.74 19.70
C THR A 594 0.83 -11.75 19.36
N ALA A 595 -0.34 -11.25 18.99
CA ALA A 595 -1.45 -12.09 18.58
C ALA A 595 -1.08 -12.91 17.34
N ALA A 596 -1.34 -14.22 17.35
CA ALA A 596 -1.08 -15.08 16.21
C ALA A 596 -1.93 -14.77 14.96
N SER A 597 -2.89 -13.85 15.04
CA SER A 597 -4.01 -13.59 14.11
C SER A 597 -5.30 -14.35 14.47
N ASN A 598 -6.38 -13.90 13.85
CA ASN A 598 -7.68 -14.56 13.85
C ASN A 598 -8.08 -14.83 12.39
N CYS A 599 -8.90 -15.85 12.19
CA CYS A 599 -9.47 -16.15 10.89
C CYS A 599 -10.96 -16.46 11.01
N TRP A 600 -11.66 -16.45 9.87
CA TRP A 600 -13.08 -16.76 9.84
C TRP A 600 -13.30 -18.12 9.18
N TYR A 601 -14.20 -18.93 9.73
CA TYR A 601 -14.54 -20.22 9.12
C TYR A 601 -15.75 -20.14 8.19
N LYS A 602 -16.46 -19.01 8.15
CA LYS A 602 -17.60 -18.73 7.27
C LYS A 602 -17.72 -17.22 7.01
N GLY A 603 -18.36 -16.86 5.89
CA GLY A 603 -18.54 -15.47 5.45
C GLY A 603 -17.39 -14.97 4.55
N PRO A 604 -17.41 -13.70 4.15
CA PRO A 604 -16.38 -13.12 3.27
C PRO A 604 -14.97 -13.21 3.88
N GLY A 605 -14.84 -13.08 5.21
CA GLY A 605 -13.58 -13.26 5.93
C GLY A 605 -13.00 -14.68 5.89
N ALA A 606 -13.74 -15.68 5.38
CA ALA A 606 -13.26 -17.07 5.31
C ALA A 606 -12.12 -17.28 4.31
N LEU A 607 -11.90 -16.29 3.43
CA LEU A 607 -10.78 -16.26 2.52
C LEU A 607 -9.46 -15.92 3.22
N LEU A 608 -9.49 -15.21 4.36
CA LEU A 608 -8.29 -14.76 5.06
C LEU A 608 -7.37 -15.92 5.48
N PRO A 609 -6.05 -15.71 5.55
CA PRO A 609 -5.11 -16.76 5.94
C PRO A 609 -5.42 -17.35 7.32
N LYS A 610 -5.44 -18.68 7.40
CA LYS A 610 -5.71 -19.47 8.62
C LYS A 610 -4.42 -19.95 9.26
N CYS A 611 -3.47 -19.03 9.47
CA CYS A 611 -2.15 -19.34 10.01
C CYS A 611 -1.61 -18.21 10.90
N VAL A 612 -0.51 -18.48 11.61
CA VAL A 612 0.25 -17.47 12.36
C VAL A 612 0.80 -16.43 11.39
N MET A 613 0.40 -15.17 11.56
CA MET A 613 0.77 -14.03 10.72
C MET A 613 1.89 -13.19 11.34
N PHE A 614 2.44 -12.21 10.62
CA PHE A 614 3.51 -11.34 11.13
C PHE A 614 2.94 -10.22 12.00
N PRO A 615 3.66 -9.77 13.04
CA PRO A 615 5.01 -10.17 13.46
C PRO A 615 5.08 -11.44 14.31
N ALA A 616 3.94 -12.05 14.72
CA ALA A 616 3.94 -13.29 15.52
C ALA A 616 4.72 -14.44 14.87
N ALA A 617 4.78 -14.43 13.55
CA ALA A 617 5.55 -15.37 12.75
C ALA A 617 7.08 -15.16 12.81
N PHE A 618 7.64 -14.14 13.48
CA PHE A 618 9.10 -14.02 13.64
C PHE A 618 9.64 -14.88 14.80
N GLU A 619 10.85 -15.41 14.66
CA GLU A 619 11.48 -16.34 15.62
C GLU A 619 11.68 -15.74 17.03
N ARG A 620 11.86 -14.42 17.06
CA ARG A 620 12.15 -13.59 18.24
C ARG A 620 10.89 -13.11 18.96
N VAL A 621 9.71 -13.52 18.49
CA VAL A 621 8.40 -13.11 19.03
C VAL A 621 7.68 -14.32 19.63
N ILE A 622 6.98 -14.13 20.74
CA ILE A 622 6.06 -15.13 21.29
C ILE A 622 4.70 -14.96 20.60
N ALA A 623 4.28 -15.97 19.82
CA ALA A 623 3.00 -15.97 19.14
C ALA A 623 1.88 -16.45 20.08
N ALA A 624 1.00 -15.55 20.50
CA ALA A 624 -0.12 -15.88 21.38
C ALA A 624 -1.25 -16.55 20.59
N THR A 625 -1.51 -17.83 20.85
CA THR A 625 -2.67 -18.58 20.30
C THR A 625 -3.77 -18.75 21.36
N GLY A 626 -4.90 -19.32 20.97
CA GLY A 626 -6.09 -19.40 21.82
C GLY A 626 -6.44 -20.81 22.32
N ALA A 627 -6.63 -20.93 23.63
CA ALA A 627 -7.23 -22.09 24.29
C ALA A 627 -8.56 -21.69 24.96
N MET A 628 -9.60 -22.51 24.81
CA MET A 628 -10.90 -22.23 25.39
C MET A 628 -10.98 -22.60 26.87
N TYR A 629 -12.06 -22.22 27.54
CA TYR A 629 -12.32 -22.56 28.96
C TYR A 629 -12.11 -24.05 29.28
N ASN A 630 -12.50 -24.95 28.38
CA ASN A 630 -12.34 -26.40 28.55
C ASN A 630 -10.97 -26.94 28.08
N HIS A 631 -9.97 -26.08 27.93
CA HIS A 631 -8.63 -26.36 27.40
C HIS A 631 -8.58 -26.89 25.95
N GLN A 632 -9.71 -26.87 25.23
CA GLN A 632 -9.78 -27.21 23.81
C GLN A 632 -9.36 -26.02 22.93
N PRO A 633 -8.88 -26.26 21.69
CA PRO A 633 -8.43 -25.17 20.84
C PRO A 633 -9.55 -24.22 20.45
N TYR A 634 -9.25 -22.92 20.31
CA TYR A 634 -10.18 -21.96 19.73
C TYR A 634 -10.27 -22.12 18.20
N ASP A 635 -10.86 -23.24 17.78
CA ASP A 635 -11.01 -23.73 16.40
C ASP A 635 -12.46 -24.23 16.22
N VAL A 636 -13.05 -23.94 15.05
CA VAL A 636 -14.40 -24.37 14.62
C VAL A 636 -14.66 -25.86 14.83
N ASN A 637 -13.63 -26.70 14.76
CA ASN A 637 -13.69 -28.14 14.98
C ASN A 637 -14.09 -28.51 16.42
N PHE A 638 -14.02 -27.57 17.37
CA PHE A 638 -14.33 -27.76 18.79
C PHE A 638 -15.53 -26.94 19.28
N LEU A 639 -16.36 -26.43 18.35
CA LEU A 639 -17.58 -25.68 18.68
C LEU A 639 -18.54 -26.46 19.59
N GLN A 640 -19.20 -25.74 20.48
CA GLN A 640 -20.33 -26.29 21.23
C GLN A 640 -21.58 -26.31 20.35
N GLN A 641 -22.36 -27.39 20.39
CA GLN A 641 -23.58 -27.52 19.59
C GLN A 641 -24.70 -26.61 20.14
N SER A 642 -24.70 -25.31 19.83
CA SER A 642 -25.89 -24.45 19.94
C SER A 642 -25.88 -23.32 18.89
N ARG A 643 -27.06 -22.90 18.39
CA ARG A 643 -27.24 -21.84 17.37
C ARG A 643 -28.06 -20.68 17.95
N PHE A 644 -27.57 -19.43 17.91
CA PHE A 644 -27.98 -18.30 17.03
C PHE A 644 -27.48 -16.92 17.54
N ASN A 645 -26.74 -16.23 16.64
CA ASN A 645 -26.55 -14.78 16.41
C ASN A 645 -25.81 -13.90 17.45
N ILE A 646 -24.52 -13.65 17.18
CA ILE A 646 -23.81 -12.38 17.45
C ILE A 646 -22.77 -12.07 16.35
N THR A 647 -22.14 -10.90 16.36
CA THR A 647 -21.21 -10.33 15.34
C THR A 647 -19.87 -11.07 15.16
N THR A 648 -19.39 -11.79 16.18
CA THR A 648 -18.15 -12.62 16.12
C THR A 648 -18.39 -14.08 15.72
N LYS A 649 -19.59 -14.41 15.26
CA LYS A 649 -20.12 -15.77 15.00
C LYS A 649 -19.18 -16.74 14.30
N TYR A 650 -18.31 -16.25 13.42
CA TYR A 650 -17.48 -17.08 12.56
C TYR A 650 -15.98 -16.92 12.81
N MET A 651 -15.59 -16.11 13.80
CA MET A 651 -14.19 -15.90 14.15
C MET A 651 -13.66 -17.08 14.98
N GLN A 652 -12.43 -17.46 14.69
CA GLN A 652 -11.63 -18.43 15.43
C GLN A 652 -10.16 -17.94 15.51
N GLY A 653 -9.35 -18.57 16.34
CA GLY A 653 -7.92 -18.28 16.42
C GLY A 653 -7.18 -18.73 15.14
N SER A 654 -5.94 -18.30 14.99
CA SER A 654 -5.05 -18.85 13.97
C SER A 654 -3.95 -19.72 14.61
N TRP A 655 -3.54 -20.76 13.90
CA TRP A 655 -2.46 -21.67 14.27
C TRP A 655 -1.79 -22.23 13.01
N GLY A 656 -0.58 -22.75 13.14
CA GLY A 656 0.18 -23.29 12.03
C GLY A 656 0.80 -22.22 11.11
N PRO A 657 1.55 -22.64 10.07
CA PRO A 657 2.09 -23.99 9.89
C PRO A 657 3.02 -24.40 11.05
N ALA A 658 3.37 -25.69 11.15
CA ALA A 658 4.12 -26.24 12.26
C ALA A 658 5.45 -25.51 12.53
N SER A 659 6.13 -25.02 11.49
CA SER A 659 7.35 -24.23 11.62
C SER A 659 7.16 -22.93 12.42
N ARG A 660 5.98 -22.31 12.35
CA ARG A 660 5.64 -21.08 13.12
C ARG A 660 5.16 -21.37 14.54
N MET A 661 4.73 -22.61 14.81
CA MET A 661 4.23 -23.01 16.12
C MET A 661 5.33 -23.25 17.16
N THR A 662 6.60 -23.31 16.74
CA THR A 662 7.77 -23.50 17.63
C THR A 662 7.95 -22.40 18.68
N ARG A 663 7.36 -21.22 18.45
CA ARG A 663 7.37 -20.05 19.35
C ARG A 663 5.98 -19.63 19.81
N ALA A 664 4.97 -20.46 19.55
CA ALA A 664 3.62 -20.17 20.00
C ALA A 664 3.43 -20.60 21.47
N LEU A 665 2.57 -19.87 22.17
CA LEU A 665 2.08 -20.20 23.50
C LEU A 665 0.60 -19.82 23.56
N ALA A 666 -0.25 -20.75 23.99
CA ALA A 666 -1.68 -20.49 24.10
C ALA A 666 -2.01 -19.81 25.44
N ALA A 667 -2.97 -18.89 25.40
CA ALA A 667 -3.68 -18.42 26.60
C ALA A 667 -5.19 -18.38 26.34
N TYR A 668 -5.96 -18.02 27.36
CA TYR A 668 -7.38 -18.36 27.38
C TYR A 668 -8.24 -17.37 26.56
N THR A 669 -9.08 -17.90 25.67
CA THR A 669 -10.02 -17.19 24.77
C THR A 669 -10.96 -18.21 24.11
N PRO A 670 -12.17 -17.85 23.67
CA PRO A 670 -12.84 -16.56 23.82
C PRO A 670 -13.60 -16.51 25.15
N ASN A 671 -14.56 -15.60 25.25
CA ASN A 671 -15.38 -15.38 26.42
C ASN A 671 -14.62 -14.89 27.66
N THR A 672 -13.53 -14.16 27.46
CA THR A 672 -12.84 -13.43 28.52
C THR A 672 -13.53 -12.10 28.80
N PRO A 673 -13.25 -11.44 29.94
CA PRO A 673 -13.68 -10.07 30.17
C PRO A 673 -13.18 -9.15 29.04
N TRP A 674 -14.00 -8.21 28.60
CA TRP A 674 -13.60 -7.17 27.67
C TRP A 674 -14.17 -5.84 28.15
N ALA A 675 -13.31 -4.84 28.37
CA ALA A 675 -13.76 -3.52 28.80
C ALA A 675 -14.49 -2.80 27.65
N SER A 676 -15.52 -2.03 27.99
CA SER A 676 -16.30 -1.25 27.01
C SER A 676 -16.83 0.05 27.62
N THR A 677 -17.39 0.93 26.80
CA THR A 677 -17.94 2.22 27.26
C THR A 677 -19.40 2.15 27.72
N VAL A 678 -20.18 1.18 27.25
CA VAL A 678 -21.61 1.02 27.60
C VAL A 678 -21.78 0.22 28.89
N HIS A 679 -21.14 -0.94 28.98
CA HIS A 679 -21.00 -1.72 30.21
C HIS A 679 -19.54 -1.68 30.65
N PRO A 680 -19.22 -1.58 31.96
CA PRO A 680 -17.81 -1.62 32.39
C PRO A 680 -17.07 -2.85 31.83
N PHE A 681 -17.77 -3.97 31.70
CA PHE A 681 -17.28 -5.12 30.96
C PHE A 681 -18.39 -5.79 30.15
N VAL A 682 -18.03 -6.38 29.02
CA VAL A 682 -18.79 -7.43 28.34
C VAL A 682 -18.08 -8.78 28.50
N ARG A 683 -18.81 -9.88 28.30
CA ARG A 683 -18.28 -11.25 28.45
C ARG A 683 -17.87 -11.89 27.12
N SER A 684 -17.83 -11.12 26.05
CA SER A 684 -17.60 -11.58 24.69
C SER A 684 -16.16 -11.33 24.19
N GLY A 685 -15.22 -11.03 25.10
CA GLY A 685 -13.81 -10.89 24.76
C GLY A 685 -13.29 -12.14 24.06
N GLY A 686 -12.78 -12.00 22.85
CA GLY A 686 -12.40 -13.14 22.01
C GLY A 686 -11.28 -12.84 21.05
N GLY A 687 -10.77 -13.91 20.42
CA GLY A 687 -9.62 -13.83 19.54
C GLY A 687 -8.29 -13.98 20.28
N THR A 688 -7.22 -14.17 19.50
CA THR A 688 -5.85 -14.16 20.00
C THR A 688 -5.46 -12.83 20.67
N SER A 689 -6.20 -11.75 20.41
CA SER A 689 -6.12 -10.48 21.14
C SER A 689 -6.46 -10.59 22.63
N SER A 690 -7.30 -11.55 23.04
CA SER A 690 -7.58 -11.80 24.46
C SER A 690 -6.50 -12.66 25.13
N ALA A 691 -5.83 -13.51 24.36
CA ALA A 691 -4.74 -14.38 24.83
C ALA A 691 -3.40 -13.62 24.99
N THR A 692 -3.09 -12.73 24.06
CA THR A 692 -1.86 -11.91 24.02
C THR A 692 -1.54 -11.21 25.35
N PRO A 693 -2.45 -10.40 25.95
CA PRO A 693 -2.18 -9.69 27.18
C PRO A 693 -1.92 -10.62 28.38
N GLN A 694 -2.49 -11.83 28.39
CA GLN A 694 -2.24 -12.82 29.45
C GLN A 694 -0.80 -13.35 29.39
N VAL A 695 -0.30 -13.66 28.19
CA VAL A 695 1.07 -14.11 28.00
C VAL A 695 2.06 -12.99 28.31
N ALA A 696 1.78 -11.75 27.88
CA ALA A 696 2.59 -10.58 28.22
C ALA A 696 2.60 -10.31 29.73
N ALA A 697 1.45 -10.44 30.41
CA ALA A 697 1.37 -10.30 31.87
C ALA A 697 2.22 -11.36 32.58
N ALA A 698 2.17 -12.62 32.16
CA ALA A 698 2.98 -13.68 32.75
C ALA A 698 4.49 -13.44 32.56
N ALA A 699 4.90 -12.98 31.38
CA ALA A 699 6.28 -12.55 31.13
C ALA A 699 6.71 -11.42 32.08
N ALA A 700 5.85 -10.40 32.23
CA ALA A 700 6.12 -9.25 33.08
C ALA A 700 6.21 -9.62 34.58
N ILE A 701 5.30 -10.49 35.06
CA ILE A 701 5.34 -11.02 36.44
C ILE A 701 6.62 -11.82 36.69
N TRP A 702 7.02 -12.67 35.73
CA TRP A 702 8.25 -13.45 35.86
C TRP A 702 9.50 -12.55 35.92
N ILE A 703 9.56 -11.53 35.06
CA ILE A 703 10.66 -10.54 35.06
C ILE A 703 10.74 -9.83 36.41
N ALA A 704 9.61 -9.34 36.93
CA ALA A 704 9.57 -8.61 38.20
C ALA A 704 10.01 -9.47 39.38
N HIS A 705 9.67 -10.77 39.39
CA HIS A 705 10.06 -11.68 40.46
C HIS A 705 11.53 -12.09 40.41
N HIS A 706 12.06 -12.32 39.20
CA HIS A 706 13.42 -12.86 39.00
C HIS A 706 14.46 -11.79 38.63
N ARG A 707 14.13 -10.49 38.80
CA ARG A 707 15.00 -9.37 38.42
C ARG A 707 16.40 -9.48 38.99
N ASP A 708 16.52 -9.58 40.32
CA ASP A 708 17.81 -9.63 41.01
C ASP A 708 18.68 -10.80 40.54
N ALA A 709 18.06 -11.96 40.29
CA ALA A 709 18.75 -13.13 39.78
C ALA A 709 19.25 -12.94 38.33
N MET A 710 18.44 -12.31 37.48
CA MET A 710 18.86 -11.95 36.12
C MET A 710 19.98 -10.90 36.11
N GLU A 711 19.92 -9.90 36.98
CA GLU A 711 20.98 -8.89 37.14
C GLU A 711 22.28 -9.51 37.64
N ALA A 712 22.22 -10.39 38.65
CA ALA A 712 23.38 -11.12 39.15
C ALA A 712 24.03 -11.99 38.07
N LYS A 713 23.24 -12.61 37.19
CA LYS A 713 23.74 -13.36 36.02
C LYS A 713 24.17 -12.46 34.85
N GLY A 714 24.03 -11.14 34.97
CA GLY A 714 24.47 -10.17 33.98
C GLY A 714 23.57 -10.07 32.75
N TYR A 715 22.31 -10.52 32.82
CA TYR A 715 21.40 -10.51 31.68
C TYR A 715 20.95 -9.10 31.29
N TYR A 716 21.15 -8.09 32.15
CA TYR A 716 20.92 -6.68 31.81
C TYR A 716 22.15 -5.99 31.21
N LYS A 717 23.31 -6.66 31.11
CA LYS A 717 24.52 -6.07 30.55
C LYS A 717 24.37 -5.88 29.04
N LYS A 718 24.89 -4.76 28.52
CA LYS A 718 24.88 -4.44 27.09
C LYS A 718 25.39 -5.61 26.25
N GLY A 719 24.60 -6.04 25.25
CA GLY A 719 24.93 -7.16 24.37
C GLY A 719 24.62 -8.55 24.92
N GLN A 720 24.16 -8.65 26.17
CA GLN A 720 23.69 -9.88 26.81
C GLN A 720 22.17 -9.90 27.02
N GLN A 721 21.49 -8.78 26.71
CA GLN A 721 20.08 -8.57 27.01
C GLN A 721 19.13 -9.55 26.33
N TRP A 722 19.49 -10.11 25.17
CA TRP A 722 18.73 -11.20 24.54
C TRP A 722 18.51 -12.41 25.47
N LYS A 723 19.41 -12.66 26.44
CA LYS A 723 19.29 -13.75 27.41
C LYS A 723 18.08 -13.59 28.33
N LYS A 724 17.68 -12.34 28.63
CA LYS A 724 16.44 -12.06 29.36
C LYS A 724 15.23 -12.60 28.61
N VAL A 725 15.17 -12.37 27.29
CA VAL A 725 14.06 -12.85 26.46
C VAL A 725 14.00 -14.37 26.47
N GLU A 726 15.13 -15.04 26.26
CA GLU A 726 15.19 -16.50 26.23
C GLU A 726 14.97 -17.13 27.60
N ALA A 727 15.36 -16.47 28.70
CA ALA A 727 15.05 -16.92 30.05
C ALA A 727 13.55 -16.90 30.36
N VAL A 728 12.85 -15.84 29.93
CA VAL A 728 11.38 -15.77 30.04
C VAL A 728 10.72 -16.85 29.19
N ARG A 729 11.13 -17.01 27.93
CA ARG A 729 10.61 -18.08 27.05
C ARG A 729 10.85 -19.46 27.66
N TYR A 730 12.03 -19.71 28.19
CA TYR A 730 12.37 -20.95 28.87
C TYR A 730 11.40 -21.25 30.02
N ALA A 731 11.17 -20.28 30.90
CA ALA A 731 10.26 -20.44 32.02
C ALA A 731 8.82 -20.72 31.58
N LEU A 732 8.27 -19.87 30.70
CA LEU A 732 6.90 -19.99 30.22
C LEU A 732 6.67 -21.29 29.44
N TYR A 733 7.59 -21.68 28.56
CA TYR A 733 7.43 -22.87 27.72
C TYR A 733 7.65 -24.17 28.49
N ARG A 734 8.50 -24.15 29.52
CA ARG A 734 8.75 -25.34 30.35
C ARG A 734 7.58 -25.66 31.26
N SER A 735 6.95 -24.64 31.85
CA SER A 735 5.85 -24.81 32.80
C SER A 735 4.46 -24.95 32.14
N ALA A 736 4.33 -24.58 30.86
CA ALA A 736 3.06 -24.63 30.14
C ALA A 736 2.41 -26.03 30.18
N ALA A 737 1.09 -26.05 30.28
CA ALA A 737 0.30 -27.28 30.21
C ALA A 737 0.30 -27.85 28.78
N LYS A 738 0.64 -29.13 28.63
CA LYS A 738 0.87 -29.79 27.34
C LYS A 738 -0.08 -30.98 27.14
N GLU A 739 0.47 -32.19 27.01
CA GLU A 739 -0.23 -33.42 26.67
C GLU A 739 -1.44 -33.71 27.56
N ALA A 740 -1.30 -33.48 28.87
CA ALA A 740 -2.36 -33.73 29.84
C ALA A 740 -3.55 -32.77 29.68
N ALA A 741 -3.33 -31.57 29.15
CA ALA A 741 -4.40 -30.61 28.86
C ALA A 741 -5.04 -30.89 27.49
N PHE A 742 -4.21 -31.18 26.48
CA PHE A 742 -4.67 -31.50 25.13
C PHE A 742 -3.60 -32.28 24.32
N PRO A 743 -3.92 -33.46 23.75
CA PRO A 743 -2.93 -34.28 23.05
C PRO A 743 -2.27 -33.62 21.82
N GLU A 744 -3.03 -32.87 21.01
CA GLU A 744 -2.50 -32.22 19.80
C GLU A 744 -1.91 -30.82 20.08
N TRP A 745 -1.44 -30.55 21.30
CA TRP A 745 -0.98 -29.22 21.73
C TRP A 745 0.09 -28.60 20.82
N ARG A 746 0.99 -29.38 20.20
CA ARG A 746 2.01 -28.84 19.29
C ARG A 746 1.41 -28.13 18.08
N LYS A 747 0.26 -28.61 17.59
CA LYS A 747 -0.43 -28.05 16.43
C LYS A 747 -1.10 -26.72 16.74
N TYR A 748 -1.79 -26.63 17.89
CA TYR A 748 -2.64 -25.48 18.22
C TYR A 748 -2.00 -24.50 19.22
N TYR A 749 -1.16 -25.01 20.12
CA TYR A 749 -0.63 -24.26 21.26
C TYR A 749 0.88 -24.08 21.22
N GLY A 750 1.57 -24.73 20.28
CA GLY A 750 3.01 -24.60 20.12
C GLY A 750 3.77 -25.21 21.29
N ASN A 751 4.03 -24.40 22.32
CA ASN A 751 4.70 -24.78 23.57
C ASN A 751 3.73 -25.18 24.71
N GLY A 752 2.42 -25.05 24.51
CA GLY A 752 1.39 -25.45 25.49
C GLY A 752 0.49 -24.29 25.89
N ILE A 753 -0.31 -24.48 26.94
CA ILE A 753 -1.21 -23.47 27.51
C ILE A 753 -0.52 -22.82 28.72
N LEU A 754 -0.59 -21.49 28.80
CA LEU A 754 0.02 -20.67 29.84
C LEU A 754 -0.33 -21.13 31.26
N ARG A 755 0.69 -21.20 32.11
CA ARG A 755 0.62 -21.46 33.55
C ARG A 755 1.56 -20.48 34.28
N ALA A 756 1.06 -19.30 34.61
CA ALA A 756 1.87 -18.16 35.07
C ALA A 756 2.54 -18.43 36.43
N TYR A 757 1.83 -19.03 37.38
CA TYR A 757 2.40 -19.35 38.69
C TYR A 757 3.42 -20.48 38.59
N ASP A 758 3.14 -21.50 37.78
CA ASP A 758 4.07 -22.60 37.55
C ASP A 758 5.35 -22.09 36.84
N ALA A 759 5.22 -21.13 35.91
CA ALA A 759 6.37 -20.45 35.30
C ALA A 759 7.19 -19.67 36.32
N LEU A 760 6.53 -19.00 37.26
CA LEU A 760 7.18 -18.22 38.33
C LEU A 760 8.13 -19.08 39.17
N GLN A 761 7.82 -20.37 39.34
CA GLN A 761 8.66 -21.32 40.09
C GLN A 761 9.88 -21.80 39.29
N VAL A 762 9.94 -21.55 37.97
CA VAL A 762 11.12 -21.84 37.16
C VAL A 762 12.13 -20.72 37.38
N GLY A 763 13.25 -21.06 38.04
CA GLY A 763 14.34 -20.11 38.28
C GLY A 763 15.03 -19.65 37.01
N VAL A 764 15.81 -18.58 37.11
CA VAL A 764 16.60 -18.06 35.98
C VAL A 764 17.58 -19.15 35.50
N PRO A 765 17.51 -19.61 34.24
CA PRO A 765 18.39 -20.64 33.71
C PRO A 765 19.85 -20.18 33.65
N ASP A 766 20.80 -21.10 33.53
CA ASP A 766 22.19 -20.75 33.26
C ASP A 766 22.40 -20.46 31.77
N GLU A 767 23.45 -19.71 31.42
CA GLU A 767 23.73 -19.31 30.04
C GLU A 767 23.80 -20.49 29.06
N GLN A 768 24.29 -21.65 29.52
CA GLN A 768 24.45 -22.86 28.70
C GLN A 768 23.11 -23.50 28.32
N GLU A 769 22.03 -23.17 29.03
CA GLU A 769 20.68 -23.64 28.74
C GLU A 769 19.94 -22.71 27.75
N LEU A 770 20.50 -21.53 27.48
CA LEU A 770 19.91 -20.54 26.60
C LEU A 770 20.51 -20.61 25.20
N LYS A 771 19.65 -20.60 24.19
CA LYS A 771 20.05 -20.52 22.79
C LYS A 771 19.52 -19.23 22.20
N LYS A 772 20.41 -18.40 21.65
CA LYS A 772 20.00 -17.18 20.95
C LYS A 772 19.12 -17.54 19.75
N ALA A 773 17.94 -16.92 19.65
CA ALA A 773 17.07 -17.08 18.49
C ALA A 773 17.73 -16.52 17.21
N PRO A 774 17.52 -17.16 16.05
CA PRO A 774 17.90 -16.61 14.75
C PRO A 774 17.39 -15.17 14.56
N GLU A 775 18.06 -14.40 13.71
CA GLU A 775 17.57 -13.07 13.35
C GLU A 775 16.20 -13.17 12.69
N ALA A 776 15.31 -12.26 13.06
CA ALA A 776 14.10 -12.01 12.29
C ALA A 776 14.54 -11.52 10.92
N GLU A 777 14.15 -12.24 9.89
CA GLU A 777 14.41 -11.91 8.50
C GLU A 777 13.08 -11.82 7.75
N SER A 778 12.84 -10.72 7.03
CA SER A 778 11.77 -10.68 6.02
C SER A 778 12.11 -11.55 4.82
N SER A 779 13.39 -11.83 4.63
CA SER A 779 13.91 -12.95 3.85
C SER A 779 13.66 -14.25 4.59
N ILE A 780 12.43 -14.76 4.55
CA ILE A 780 12.06 -15.90 5.37
C ILE A 780 12.96 -17.10 5.00
N TRP A 781 13.88 -17.49 5.89
CA TRP A 781 14.63 -18.75 5.87
C TRP A 781 15.28 -19.12 4.52
N GLY A 782 16.20 -18.31 4.01
CA GLY A 782 16.92 -18.65 2.78
C GLY A 782 16.03 -18.70 1.52
N ILE A 783 14.70 -18.50 1.64
CA ILE A 783 13.78 -18.44 0.50
C ILE A 783 14.12 -17.29 -0.39
N THR A 784 14.36 -16.09 0.12
CA THR A 784 14.70 -14.99 -0.79
C THR A 784 16.02 -15.23 -1.46
N GLN A 785 16.98 -15.94 -0.85
CA GLN A 785 18.23 -16.34 -1.51
C GLN A 785 17.98 -17.44 -2.55
N LEU A 786 17.10 -18.41 -2.27
CA LEU A 786 16.74 -19.50 -3.17
C LEU A 786 15.87 -19.01 -4.35
N VAL A 787 14.92 -18.14 -4.09
CA VAL A 787 14.05 -17.47 -5.04
C VAL A 787 14.83 -16.41 -5.81
N SER A 788 15.72 -15.65 -5.15
CA SER A 788 16.74 -14.80 -5.80
C SER A 788 17.58 -15.63 -6.75
N SER A 789 18.10 -16.78 -6.32
CA SER A 789 18.88 -17.68 -7.19
C SER A 789 18.05 -18.22 -8.35
N PHE A 790 16.78 -18.54 -8.12
CA PHE A 790 15.87 -18.94 -9.20
C PHE A 790 15.68 -17.80 -10.21
N PHE A 791 15.45 -16.57 -9.74
CA PHE A 791 15.27 -15.40 -10.58
C PHE A 791 16.55 -15.01 -11.32
N ALA A 792 17.71 -15.02 -10.66
CA ALA A 792 19.01 -14.69 -11.23
C ALA A 792 19.37 -15.53 -12.47
N ASN A 793 18.77 -16.71 -12.62
CA ASN A 793 18.97 -17.59 -13.77
C ASN A 793 18.01 -17.32 -14.96
N ARG A 794 17.03 -16.42 -14.82
CA ARG A 794 16.00 -16.08 -15.81
C ARG A 794 16.48 -15.07 -16.85
N GLN A 795 15.76 -14.99 -17.97
CA GLN A 795 16.10 -14.12 -19.10
C GLN A 795 16.27 -12.65 -18.69
N LEU A 796 15.40 -12.14 -17.81
CA LEU A 796 15.48 -10.78 -17.26
C LEU A 796 16.89 -10.45 -16.73
N PHE A 797 17.55 -11.39 -16.04
CA PHE A 797 18.86 -11.18 -15.44
C PHE A 797 20.04 -11.42 -16.40
N ARG A 798 19.76 -11.89 -17.61
CA ARG A 798 20.75 -11.98 -18.70
C ARG A 798 20.79 -10.69 -19.54
N ALA A 799 19.78 -9.84 -19.43
CA ALA A 799 19.68 -8.59 -20.17
C ALA A 799 20.49 -7.47 -19.50
N ASN A 800 21.16 -6.66 -20.32
CA ASN A 800 21.78 -5.41 -19.90
C ASN A 800 20.71 -4.32 -19.84
N GLY A 801 20.44 -3.80 -18.65
CA GLY A 801 19.41 -2.78 -18.44
C GLY A 801 19.01 -2.64 -16.96
N PRO A 802 18.34 -1.52 -16.62
CA PRO A 802 17.83 -1.25 -15.28
C PRO A 802 16.74 -2.27 -14.92
N LYS A 803 16.95 -2.95 -13.79
CA LYS A 803 16.05 -3.97 -13.26
C LYS A 803 16.17 -4.02 -11.73
N PRO A 804 15.15 -4.52 -11.02
CA PRO A 804 15.26 -4.77 -9.60
C PRO A 804 16.27 -5.89 -9.32
N GLU A 805 16.92 -5.82 -8.16
CA GLU A 805 17.72 -6.93 -7.65
C GLU A 805 16.83 -8.16 -7.43
N PRO A 806 17.35 -9.39 -7.62
CA PRO A 806 16.56 -10.61 -7.41
C PRO A 806 15.90 -10.68 -6.02
N GLU A 807 16.57 -10.15 -4.99
CA GLU A 807 16.01 -10.06 -3.64
C GLU A 807 14.77 -9.18 -3.60
N ALA A 808 14.71 -8.08 -4.35
CA ALA A 808 13.54 -7.20 -4.40
C ALA A 808 12.34 -7.92 -5.02
N LEU A 809 12.54 -8.72 -6.07
CA LEU A 809 11.49 -9.55 -6.67
C LEU A 809 11.05 -10.69 -5.74
N ALA A 810 11.97 -11.26 -4.96
CA ALA A 810 11.62 -12.26 -3.95
C ALA A 810 10.77 -11.66 -2.82
N HIS A 811 11.05 -10.41 -2.43
CA HIS A 811 10.22 -9.68 -1.47
C HIS A 811 8.85 -9.33 -2.04
N GLU A 812 8.78 -8.93 -3.31
CA GLU A 812 7.50 -8.73 -4.00
C GLU A 812 6.69 -10.02 -4.04
N LEU A 813 7.28 -11.15 -4.44
CA LEU A 813 6.57 -12.42 -4.47
C LEU A 813 6.05 -12.79 -3.08
N LEU A 814 6.87 -12.59 -2.04
CA LEU A 814 6.45 -12.85 -0.67
C LEU A 814 5.27 -11.95 -0.28
N ASP A 815 5.36 -10.65 -0.54
CA ASP A 815 4.28 -9.69 -0.29
C ASP A 815 2.99 -10.11 -1.00
N LEU A 816 3.10 -10.46 -2.28
CA LEU A 816 2.01 -10.93 -3.12
C LEU A 816 1.26 -12.13 -2.51
N LEU A 817 1.97 -13.08 -1.89
CA LEU A 817 1.34 -14.23 -1.22
C LEU A 817 0.39 -13.78 -0.08
N TYR A 818 0.73 -12.69 0.62
CA TYR A 818 -0.02 -12.17 1.77
C TYR A 818 -1.01 -11.06 1.39
N THR A 819 -0.92 -10.49 0.20
CA THR A 819 -1.78 -9.39 -0.25
C THR A 819 -2.85 -9.83 -1.24
N ASP A 820 -2.54 -10.76 -2.14
CA ASP A 820 -3.49 -11.21 -3.15
C ASP A 820 -4.32 -12.42 -2.64
N PRO A 821 -5.67 -12.28 -2.53
CA PRO A 821 -6.55 -13.32 -1.98
C PRO A 821 -6.42 -14.69 -2.64
N GLN A 822 -5.98 -14.77 -3.90
CA GLN A 822 -5.81 -16.05 -4.60
C GLN A 822 -4.74 -16.96 -3.98
N PHE A 823 -3.86 -16.41 -3.13
CA PHE A 823 -2.78 -17.13 -2.44
C PHE A 823 -3.04 -17.39 -0.95
N TYR A 824 -4.12 -16.88 -0.35
CA TYR A 824 -4.34 -17.02 1.10
C TYR A 824 -4.48 -18.49 1.56
N GLY A 825 -5.08 -19.35 0.72
CA GLY A 825 -5.11 -20.79 0.97
C GLY A 825 -3.71 -21.43 0.98
N LEU A 826 -2.80 -20.94 0.14
CA LEU A 826 -1.41 -21.39 0.10
C LEU A 826 -0.65 -20.87 1.33
N VAL A 827 -0.75 -19.58 1.67
CA VAL A 827 -0.12 -18.98 2.87
C VAL A 827 -0.50 -19.72 4.16
N SER A 828 -1.74 -20.21 4.22
CA SER A 828 -2.24 -20.96 5.38
C SER A 828 -1.53 -22.29 5.61
N THR A 829 -0.89 -22.86 4.59
CA THR A 829 -0.33 -24.23 4.62
C THR A 829 1.16 -24.28 4.28
N ILE A 830 1.68 -23.28 3.59
CA ILE A 830 3.06 -23.25 3.10
C ILE A 830 4.06 -23.18 4.26
N ASP A 831 4.97 -24.15 4.30
CA ASP A 831 6.11 -24.07 5.19
C ASP A 831 7.24 -23.30 4.52
N LEU A 832 7.43 -22.06 4.96
CA LEU A 832 8.47 -21.19 4.45
C LEU A 832 9.88 -21.58 4.96
N GLY A 833 10.01 -22.57 5.85
CA GLY A 833 11.30 -23.18 6.18
C GLY A 833 11.70 -24.32 5.23
N ASN A 834 10.81 -24.76 4.34
CA ASN A 834 11.05 -25.90 3.45
C ASN A 834 11.56 -25.45 2.08
N GLU A 835 12.87 -25.22 1.96
CA GLU A 835 13.53 -24.79 0.73
C GLU A 835 13.14 -25.62 -0.52
N ALA A 836 13.12 -26.95 -0.40
CA ALA A 836 12.76 -27.84 -1.52
C ALA A 836 11.29 -27.67 -1.93
N GLY A 837 10.39 -27.50 -0.95
CA GLY A 837 8.97 -27.23 -1.21
C GLY A 837 8.74 -25.89 -1.90
N ILE A 838 9.49 -24.86 -1.50
CA ILE A 838 9.41 -23.52 -2.10
C ILE A 838 9.94 -23.53 -3.52
N LYS A 839 11.07 -24.22 -3.76
CA LYS A 839 11.59 -24.40 -5.11
C LYS A 839 10.55 -25.06 -6.03
N ALA A 840 9.96 -26.17 -5.56
CA ALA A 840 8.94 -26.89 -6.31
C ALA A 840 7.69 -26.02 -6.59
N LEU A 841 7.29 -25.18 -5.62
CA LEU A 841 6.18 -24.25 -5.78
C LEU A 841 6.45 -23.20 -6.87
N VAL A 842 7.62 -22.55 -6.85
CA VAL A 842 7.93 -21.51 -7.84
C VAL A 842 8.15 -22.09 -9.24
N GLU A 843 8.55 -23.36 -9.35
CA GLU A 843 8.64 -24.10 -10.61
C GLU A 843 7.27 -24.56 -11.15
N ASP A 844 6.26 -24.71 -10.29
CA ASP A 844 4.92 -25.17 -10.64
C ASP A 844 4.22 -24.24 -11.64
N ALA A 845 3.66 -24.82 -12.69
CA ALA A 845 3.05 -24.06 -13.78
C ALA A 845 1.77 -23.34 -13.33
N ALA A 846 0.95 -23.95 -12.47
CA ALA A 846 -0.29 -23.34 -12.00
C ALA A 846 -0.02 -22.16 -11.07
N PHE A 847 0.98 -22.28 -10.19
CA PHE A 847 1.46 -21.17 -9.37
C PHE A 847 1.96 -20.00 -10.22
N ARG A 848 2.81 -20.27 -11.22
CA ARG A 848 3.33 -19.22 -12.11
C ARG A 848 2.22 -18.53 -12.90
N GLN A 849 1.22 -19.27 -13.39
CA GLN A 849 0.06 -18.69 -14.06
C GLN A 849 -0.75 -17.76 -13.15
N LYS A 850 -0.91 -18.11 -11.87
CA LYS A 850 -1.56 -17.22 -10.88
C LYS A 850 -0.80 -15.91 -10.69
N VAL A 851 0.54 -15.98 -10.59
CA VAL A 851 1.38 -14.76 -10.50
C VAL A 851 1.25 -13.90 -11.76
N LEU A 852 1.28 -14.52 -12.95
CA LEU A 852 1.10 -13.82 -14.24
C LEU A 852 -0.25 -13.08 -14.33
N GLN A 853 -1.31 -13.69 -13.80
CA GLN A 853 -2.67 -13.15 -13.79
C GLN A 853 -2.93 -12.13 -12.67
N SER A 854 -2.05 -12.05 -11.66
CA SER A 854 -2.25 -11.14 -10.55
C SER A 854 -2.19 -9.67 -10.99
N PRO A 855 -3.16 -8.83 -10.60
CA PRO A 855 -3.08 -7.39 -10.81
C PRO A 855 -2.07 -6.71 -9.89
N TYR A 856 -1.66 -7.37 -8.80
CA TYR A 856 -0.71 -6.86 -7.80
C TYR A 856 0.75 -7.17 -8.14
N ALA A 857 0.99 -8.08 -9.09
CA ALA A 857 2.33 -8.44 -9.54
C ALA A 857 2.85 -7.43 -10.56
N SER A 858 4.04 -6.90 -10.29
CA SER A 858 4.79 -6.03 -11.18
C SER A 858 5.15 -6.75 -12.48
N PRO A 859 5.36 -6.01 -13.58
CA PRO A 859 5.82 -6.59 -14.83
C PRO A 859 7.14 -7.37 -14.69
N TYR A 860 8.04 -6.92 -13.82
CA TYR A 860 9.31 -7.61 -13.58
C TYR A 860 9.10 -8.98 -12.94
N LEU A 861 8.25 -9.08 -11.91
CA LEU A 861 7.93 -10.37 -11.31
C LEU A 861 7.25 -11.29 -12.33
N LYS A 862 6.31 -10.78 -13.13
CA LYS A 862 5.66 -11.54 -14.20
C LYS A 862 6.67 -12.10 -15.20
N GLU A 863 7.62 -11.29 -15.65
CA GLU A 863 8.67 -11.73 -16.57
C GLU A 863 9.51 -12.89 -16.01
N THR A 864 9.85 -12.84 -14.72
CA THR A 864 10.58 -13.95 -14.09
C THR A 864 9.80 -15.27 -14.00
N MET A 865 8.47 -15.21 -14.13
CA MET A 865 7.60 -16.39 -14.12
C MET A 865 7.39 -16.99 -15.52
N VAL A 866 7.74 -16.25 -16.58
CA VAL A 866 7.76 -16.78 -17.96
C VAL A 866 8.90 -17.79 -18.10
N ALA A 867 8.58 -18.94 -18.71
CA ALA A 867 9.43 -20.13 -18.73
C ALA A 867 10.74 -19.94 -19.50
#